data_AF-A0A937Q359-F1
#
_entry.id   AF-A0A937Q359-F1
#
_cell.length_a   1.000
_cell.length_b   1.000
_cell.length_c   1.000
_cell.angle_alpha   90.00
_cell.angle_beta   90.00
_cell.angle_gamma   90.00
#
_symmetry.space_group_name_H-M   'P 1'
#
loop_
_entity.id
_entity.type
_entity.pdbx_description
1 polymer ?
#
loop_
_entity_poly.entity_id
_entity_poly.type
_entity_poly.pdbx_seq_one_letter_code
_entity_poly.pdbx_strand_id
1 'polypeptide(L)'
;ATTAYNTGPELPKQFHKNVRTSWFPDPARSRNDDVVPLTVAKTTPNSWGLYDMHGNVEEWCFDWYGPYEESDQTDPVGRSTGDFKVSRGGSHSTELEYLRSANRSGTLPGDKSWLIGFRVVRAELPKTEGLRPAPIPLNGQDVKQEIPKDLAKGPDPKKPYFKGPIQCVKIPPGSDGPMYSRHNHDPALINCPNGDLLAIWYSCRSEPGRELAIVASRLRYGSNYWEPASPFWDAPDRNDHAPAFWFDGEKTIYHFNGLAAAATWGSLATVMRTSTDSGATWSQARLINPGHGLRHMPVQSVFKSYEGFIILPCDGVTGGSGGTAACISRDNGKTWRDPGQGRGKPTFEAGTKGAWIAGIHAGIVQLRNGYLMALGRGNSIDGHMPMSISDDMGRYWAYSASPFQPIGGGQRLILRRLREGPILVVSFADRRKGMLIPDAGGDERRIYGMFAALSFDDGKTWGVKRLVSAGGPPREIDGGGNTGKFTMDDTHAEPKGYLAATQTPDDVIHLITSKQYYVFNLQWILENAPPDARIPAKYDAKVPGVVIDHSAAKSRRYIGSPSIAILPDGRYVASHDFFGPGSKENRSAIFRSEDRGKTWKKLTEFSGQWWSTLFTHRRSLYIMGTSAQYGKAVIRRSDDAGETWTTPKDGNTGLLIAQGQYHCAPVPVVVHKGRIWRAMEDRNPPKEWGVNFRSFVMSAPADADLLKAESWTSTNRLRFNQAWPGRAWLEGNIVVTSEGKLVNILRVQRDDEETAAIVRISDDGKTVSFDPDSDFIRFYGGTNKFTIRYDPTSKLYWSLVSKQKNPNAYRNNLTLVTSSDLKNWNVESVILHHPDSKSHAFQYVDWLFEGDEIIAVCRTAYDDGFGGANKAHDANYMTFHRIKNFRRFISEKEYSE
;
A
#
# COMPACT_ATOMS: atom_id res chain seq x y z
N ALA A 1 -16.06 -20.26 53.39
CA ALA A 1 -14.72 -19.84 52.94
C ALA A 1 -14.67 -19.91 51.42
N THR A 2 -14.21 -18.87 50.75
CA THR A 2 -13.91 -18.92 49.31
C THR A 2 -12.61 -19.69 49.12
N THR A 3 -12.55 -20.56 48.12
CA THR A 3 -11.38 -21.37 47.81
C THR A 3 -10.91 -21.10 46.38
N ALA A 4 -9.63 -21.31 46.09
CA ALA A 4 -9.06 -21.05 44.77
C ALA A 4 -9.70 -21.94 43.68
N TYR A 5 -10.06 -23.17 44.04
CA TYR A 5 -10.69 -24.16 43.17
C TYR A 5 -11.95 -24.71 43.82
N ASN A 6 -12.82 -25.37 43.04
CA ASN A 6 -14.00 -26.07 43.59
C ASN A 6 -13.63 -27.24 44.51
N THR A 7 -12.39 -27.74 44.42
CA THR A 7 -11.81 -28.80 45.26
C THR A 7 -11.14 -28.30 46.53
N GLY A 8 -11.13 -26.98 46.77
CA GLY A 8 -10.46 -26.37 47.92
C GLY A 8 -9.25 -25.50 47.50
N PRO A 9 -8.21 -25.40 48.35
CA PRO A 9 -7.06 -24.53 48.08
C PRO A 9 -6.18 -25.02 46.92
N GLU A 10 -6.24 -26.30 46.56
CA GLU A 10 -5.45 -26.92 45.50
C GLU A 10 -6.35 -27.65 44.49
N LEU A 11 -5.85 -27.77 43.25
CA LEU A 11 -6.50 -28.52 42.18
C LEU A 11 -5.87 -29.92 42.05
N PRO A 12 -6.63 -31.02 42.24
CA PRO A 12 -6.10 -32.38 42.13
C PRO A 12 -5.55 -32.72 40.73
N LYS A 13 -4.55 -33.62 40.68
CA LYS A 13 -3.86 -34.02 39.43
C LYS A 13 -4.79 -34.52 38.31
N GLN A 14 -5.95 -35.09 38.64
CA GLN A 14 -6.92 -35.56 37.65
C GLN A 14 -7.48 -34.43 36.75
N PHE A 15 -7.42 -33.17 37.21
CA PHE A 15 -7.82 -31.99 36.43
C PHE A 15 -6.65 -31.38 35.63
N HIS A 16 -5.42 -31.88 35.83
CA HIS A 16 -4.21 -31.30 35.21
C HIS A 16 -4.06 -31.81 33.78
N LYS A 17 -4.78 -31.19 32.84
CA LYS A 17 -4.68 -31.53 31.41
C LYS A 17 -3.66 -30.64 30.71
N ASN A 18 -2.45 -31.18 30.54
CA ASN A 18 -1.37 -30.48 29.86
C ASN A 18 -1.11 -29.07 30.43
N VAL A 19 -0.96 -28.94 31.76
CA VAL A 19 -0.90 -27.64 32.46
C VAL A 19 0.44 -26.94 32.22
N ARG A 20 0.56 -26.31 31.05
CA ARG A 20 1.76 -25.61 30.57
C ARG A 20 1.41 -24.75 29.35
N THR A 21 2.28 -23.81 29.04
CA THR A 21 2.28 -23.12 27.74
C THR A 21 2.37 -24.12 26.59
N SER A 22 1.55 -23.96 25.55
CA SER A 22 1.50 -24.88 24.39
C SER A 22 1.82 -24.18 23.09
N TRP A 23 2.65 -24.84 22.28
CA TRP A 23 3.06 -24.40 20.94
C TRP A 23 2.18 -24.99 19.82
N PHE A 24 1.14 -25.75 20.16
CA PHE A 24 0.20 -26.29 19.19
C PHE A 24 -0.52 -25.17 18.41
N PRO A 25 -0.78 -25.31 17.10
CA PRO A 25 -0.49 -26.45 16.22
C PRO A 25 0.88 -26.38 15.50
N ASP A 26 1.87 -25.62 16.00
CA ASP A 26 3.14 -25.47 15.29
C ASP A 26 3.89 -26.82 15.20
N PRO A 27 4.15 -27.36 13.99
CA PRO A 27 4.77 -28.67 13.84
C PRO A 27 6.24 -28.75 14.29
N ALA A 28 6.95 -27.61 14.40
CA ALA A 28 8.36 -27.58 14.78
C ALA A 28 8.59 -27.56 16.30
N ARG A 29 7.57 -27.19 17.09
CA ARG A 29 7.66 -27.09 18.56
C ARG A 29 6.59 -27.86 19.31
N SER A 30 5.54 -28.32 18.63
CA SER A 30 4.53 -29.18 19.25
C SER A 30 5.12 -30.54 19.59
N ARG A 31 4.74 -31.06 20.75
CA ARG A 31 5.00 -32.43 21.17
C ARG A 31 3.79 -33.32 20.90
N ASN A 32 4.02 -34.63 20.77
CA ASN A 32 2.93 -35.60 20.57
C ASN A 32 1.89 -35.58 21.71
N ASP A 33 2.28 -35.16 22.92
CA ASP A 33 1.41 -35.04 24.09
C ASP A 33 0.76 -33.65 24.25
N ASP A 34 0.98 -32.71 23.31
CA ASP A 34 0.28 -31.41 23.32
C ASP A 34 -1.19 -31.53 22.90
N VAL A 35 -1.54 -32.58 22.15
CA VAL A 35 -2.94 -32.89 21.81
C VAL A 35 -3.58 -33.64 22.97
N VAL A 36 -4.61 -33.04 23.56
CA VAL A 36 -5.31 -33.59 24.72
C VAL A 36 -6.66 -34.18 24.30
N PRO A 37 -7.01 -35.42 24.69
CA PRO A 37 -8.35 -35.96 24.49
C PRO A 37 -9.40 -35.13 25.24
N LEU A 38 -10.36 -34.56 24.52
CA LEU A 38 -11.40 -33.69 25.06
C LEU A 38 -12.65 -34.45 25.55
N THR A 39 -12.50 -35.74 25.87
CA THR A 39 -13.60 -36.56 26.39
C THR A 39 -14.14 -35.95 27.68
N VAL A 40 -15.45 -35.71 27.72
CA VAL A 40 -16.17 -35.12 28.85
C VAL A 40 -16.57 -36.16 29.90
N ALA A 41 -17.01 -35.68 31.06
CA ALA A 41 -17.39 -36.44 32.24
C ALA A 41 -16.27 -37.35 32.78
N LYS A 42 -15.02 -36.85 32.79
CA LYS A 42 -13.86 -37.63 33.26
C LYS A 42 -13.36 -37.26 34.66
N THR A 43 -13.65 -36.06 35.12
CA THR A 43 -13.30 -35.60 36.47
C THR A 43 -14.50 -35.66 37.43
N THR A 44 -14.27 -35.64 38.74
CA THR A 44 -15.35 -35.64 39.74
C THR A 44 -16.27 -34.42 39.55
N PRO A 45 -17.61 -34.58 39.59
CA PRO A 45 -18.51 -33.45 39.49
C PRO A 45 -18.39 -32.53 40.71
N ASN A 46 -18.64 -31.24 40.52
CA ASN A 46 -18.78 -30.30 41.63
C ASN A 46 -20.12 -30.52 42.38
N SER A 47 -20.38 -29.73 43.43
CA SER A 47 -21.61 -29.83 44.25
C SER A 47 -22.92 -29.63 43.49
N TRP A 48 -22.87 -29.13 42.24
CA TRP A 48 -24.03 -28.98 41.36
C TRP A 48 -24.14 -30.08 40.30
N GLY A 49 -23.31 -31.13 40.37
CA GLY A 49 -23.31 -32.23 39.40
C GLY A 49 -22.59 -31.91 38.09
N LEU A 50 -21.84 -30.80 38.02
CA LEU A 50 -21.15 -30.39 36.79
C LEU A 50 -19.74 -30.97 36.73
N TYR A 51 -19.43 -31.64 35.62
CA TYR A 51 -18.14 -32.28 35.34
C TYR A 51 -17.20 -31.35 34.57
N ASP A 52 -15.89 -31.58 34.74
CA ASP A 52 -14.80 -30.96 33.95
C ASP A 52 -14.78 -29.43 33.98
N MET A 53 -15.16 -28.83 35.11
CA MET A 53 -15.16 -27.38 35.32
C MET A 53 -13.76 -26.75 35.44
N HIS A 54 -12.70 -27.56 35.37
CA HIS A 54 -11.30 -27.12 35.40
C HIS A 54 -10.48 -27.83 34.31
N GLY A 55 -9.83 -27.06 33.44
CA GLY A 55 -8.73 -27.51 32.60
C GLY A 55 -9.09 -28.39 31.39
N ASN A 56 -10.36 -28.62 31.05
CA ASN A 56 -10.71 -29.32 29.79
C ASN A 56 -10.71 -28.35 28.60
N VAL A 57 -11.72 -27.50 28.54
CA VAL A 57 -11.86 -26.39 27.60
C VAL A 57 -12.47 -25.24 28.38
N GLU A 58 -12.15 -24.02 28.00
CA GLU A 58 -12.78 -22.83 28.56
C GLU A 58 -14.16 -22.62 27.94
N GLU A 59 -15.12 -22.21 28.74
CA GLU A 59 -16.52 -22.11 28.31
C GLU A 59 -16.95 -20.65 28.17
N TRP A 60 -17.59 -20.32 27.05
CA TRP A 60 -18.19 -19.01 26.81
C TRP A 60 -19.21 -18.64 27.90
N CYS A 61 -19.08 -17.42 28.41
CA CYS A 61 -20.04 -16.79 29.30
C CYS A 61 -20.76 -15.64 28.59
N PHE A 62 -21.98 -15.33 29.03
CA PHE A 62 -22.78 -14.23 28.47
C PHE A 62 -22.15 -12.84 28.72
N ASP A 63 -21.45 -12.69 29.85
CA ASP A 63 -20.85 -11.44 30.32
C ASP A 63 -19.84 -10.83 29.36
N TRP A 64 -19.81 -9.50 29.28
CA TRP A 64 -18.62 -8.78 28.84
C TRP A 64 -17.56 -8.75 29.95
N TYR A 65 -16.30 -8.78 29.55
CA TYR A 65 -15.22 -8.77 30.52
C TYR A 65 -15.16 -7.46 31.30
N GLY A 66 -14.90 -7.61 32.60
CA GLY A 66 -14.42 -6.59 33.51
C GLY A 66 -13.88 -7.29 34.76
N PRO A 67 -12.88 -6.71 35.43
CA PRO A 67 -12.46 -7.22 36.73
C PRO A 67 -13.63 -7.12 37.71
N TYR A 68 -13.70 -8.07 38.65
CA TYR A 68 -14.61 -7.96 39.79
C TYR A 68 -14.26 -6.74 40.63
N GLU A 69 -15.29 -6.11 41.21
CA GLU A 69 -15.08 -4.99 42.13
C GLU A 69 -14.69 -5.54 43.51
N GLU A 70 -13.94 -4.76 44.30
CA GLU A 70 -13.33 -5.21 45.56
C GLU A 70 -14.36 -5.45 46.69
N SER A 71 -15.63 -5.15 46.47
CA SER A 71 -16.72 -5.34 47.42
C SER A 71 -17.34 -6.74 47.38
N ASP A 72 -18.06 -7.12 48.43
CA ASP A 72 -18.88 -8.33 48.43
C ASP A 72 -19.99 -8.20 47.36
N GLN A 73 -20.10 -9.19 46.48
CA GLN A 73 -21.07 -9.23 45.39
C GLN A 73 -21.82 -10.57 45.38
N THR A 74 -23.12 -10.52 45.12
CA THR A 74 -23.95 -11.70 44.82
C THR A 74 -24.31 -11.66 43.34
N ASP A 75 -24.10 -12.77 42.63
CA ASP A 75 -24.33 -12.90 41.18
C ASP A 75 -23.79 -11.70 40.35
N PRO A 76 -22.48 -11.39 40.48
CA PRO A 76 -21.89 -10.28 39.75
C PRO A 76 -21.88 -10.56 38.25
N VAL A 77 -22.43 -9.63 37.48
CA VAL A 77 -22.36 -9.60 36.02
C VAL A 77 -21.16 -8.77 35.56
N GLY A 78 -20.78 -8.99 34.30
CA GLY A 78 -19.71 -8.23 33.66
C GLY A 78 -20.05 -6.76 33.39
N ARG A 79 -19.19 -6.12 32.59
CA ARG A 79 -19.43 -4.76 32.08
C ARG A 79 -20.65 -4.78 31.13
N SER A 80 -21.29 -3.65 30.94
CA SER A 80 -22.41 -3.48 30.00
C SER A 80 -21.98 -3.60 28.53
N THR A 81 -20.72 -3.29 28.22
CA THR A 81 -20.11 -3.42 26.89
C THR A 81 -18.58 -3.57 27.00
N GLY A 82 -17.92 -3.98 25.93
CA GLY A 82 -16.47 -4.10 25.85
C GLY A 82 -16.02 -4.74 24.54
N ASP A 83 -14.71 -4.92 24.37
CA ASP A 83 -14.15 -5.68 23.23
C ASP A 83 -14.20 -7.21 23.49
N PHE A 84 -14.15 -7.64 24.76
CA PHE A 84 -13.96 -9.04 25.13
C PHE A 84 -15.17 -9.61 25.88
N LYS A 85 -15.59 -10.81 25.48
CA LYS A 85 -16.48 -11.68 26.24
C LYS A 85 -15.68 -12.56 27.18
N VAL A 86 -16.33 -13.07 28.22
CA VAL A 86 -15.68 -13.88 29.25
C VAL A 86 -15.67 -15.35 28.85
N SER A 87 -14.53 -16.01 29.07
CA SER A 87 -14.39 -17.47 29.09
C SER A 87 -13.87 -17.93 30.45
N ARG A 88 -14.35 -19.09 30.94
CA ARG A 88 -14.05 -19.59 32.30
C ARG A 88 -13.74 -21.09 32.36
N GLY A 89 -13.19 -21.52 33.49
CA GLY A 89 -12.76 -22.90 33.77
C GLY A 89 -11.33 -23.18 33.34
N GLY A 90 -10.79 -22.33 32.46
CA GLY A 90 -9.54 -22.55 31.75
C GLY A 90 -9.62 -23.78 30.85
N SER A 91 -8.57 -23.99 30.07
CA SER A 91 -8.53 -25.08 29.09
C SER A 91 -7.40 -26.04 29.42
N HIS A 92 -7.27 -27.12 28.65
CA HIS A 92 -5.99 -27.79 28.57
C HIS A 92 -4.91 -26.78 28.14
N SER A 93 -3.63 -27.06 28.35
CA SER A 93 -2.57 -26.12 27.93
C SER A 93 -2.68 -24.73 28.62
N THR A 94 -3.12 -24.74 29.87
CA THR A 94 -3.30 -23.53 30.69
C THR A 94 -2.62 -23.77 32.04
N GLU A 95 -1.86 -22.81 32.52
CA GLU A 95 -1.17 -22.86 33.81
C GLU A 95 -2.17 -22.84 34.98
N LEU A 96 -1.81 -23.46 36.12
CA LEU A 96 -2.73 -23.67 37.26
C LEU A 96 -3.36 -22.37 37.76
N GLU A 97 -2.62 -21.27 37.79
CA GLU A 97 -3.10 -19.97 38.26
C GLU A 97 -4.29 -19.42 37.47
N TYR A 98 -4.43 -19.80 36.19
CA TYR A 98 -5.56 -19.44 35.34
C TYR A 98 -6.70 -20.47 35.38
N LEU A 99 -6.50 -21.62 36.05
CA LEU A 99 -7.53 -22.64 36.27
C LEU A 99 -8.38 -22.38 37.53
N ARG A 100 -8.13 -21.28 38.26
CA ARG A 100 -8.89 -20.92 39.47
C ARG A 100 -10.37 -20.66 39.14
N SER A 101 -11.27 -21.00 40.06
CA SER A 101 -12.72 -20.80 39.89
C SER A 101 -13.07 -19.34 39.61
N ALA A 102 -12.34 -18.40 40.22
CA ALA A 102 -12.54 -16.97 40.07
C ALA A 102 -11.93 -16.39 38.77
N ASN A 103 -11.11 -17.14 38.04
CA ASN A 103 -10.46 -16.63 36.83
C ASN A 103 -11.49 -16.33 35.73
N ARG A 104 -11.28 -15.22 35.03
CA ARG A 104 -12.10 -14.75 33.90
C ARG A 104 -11.12 -14.38 32.79
N SER A 105 -11.02 -15.21 31.76
CA SER A 105 -10.20 -14.87 30.60
C SER A 105 -11.03 -14.04 29.61
N GLY A 106 -10.36 -13.17 28.87
CA GLY A 106 -10.97 -12.39 27.81
C GLY A 106 -10.88 -13.11 26.47
N THR A 107 -11.93 -13.02 25.67
CA THR A 107 -11.95 -13.58 24.31
C THR A 107 -12.78 -12.68 23.41
N LEU A 108 -12.26 -12.34 22.23
CA LEU A 108 -13.03 -11.55 21.25
C LEU A 108 -14.24 -12.35 20.77
N PRO A 109 -15.43 -11.75 20.58
CA PRO A 109 -16.64 -12.48 20.18
C PRO A 109 -16.51 -13.31 18.89
N GLY A 110 -15.65 -12.88 17.97
CA GLY A 110 -15.38 -13.59 16.71
C GLY A 110 -14.22 -14.59 16.76
N ASP A 111 -13.55 -14.73 17.91
CA ASP A 111 -12.41 -15.63 18.05
C ASP A 111 -12.86 -17.08 18.21
N LYS A 112 -12.10 -17.97 17.58
CA LYS A 112 -12.29 -19.41 17.66
C LYS A 112 -10.93 -20.07 17.79
N SER A 113 -10.78 -20.90 18.81
CA SER A 113 -9.57 -21.67 19.03
C SER A 113 -9.92 -23.05 19.56
N TRP A 114 -8.96 -23.98 19.47
CA TRP A 114 -9.11 -25.34 20.00
C TRP A 114 -9.19 -25.40 21.53
N LEU A 115 -9.00 -24.27 22.23
CA LEU A 115 -9.14 -24.18 23.68
C LEU A 115 -10.58 -23.85 24.11
N ILE A 116 -11.38 -23.25 23.23
CA ILE A 116 -12.70 -22.73 23.58
C ILE A 116 -13.80 -23.75 23.25
N GLY A 117 -14.60 -24.09 24.27
CA GLY A 117 -15.80 -24.91 24.15
C GLY A 117 -17.08 -24.14 24.48
N PHE A 118 -18.19 -24.87 24.61
CA PHE A 118 -19.47 -24.31 25.02
C PHE A 118 -20.23 -25.28 25.93
N ARG A 119 -20.99 -24.72 26.86
CA ARG A 119 -21.97 -25.43 27.67
C ARG A 119 -23.31 -24.73 27.52
N VAL A 120 -24.34 -25.49 27.15
CA VAL A 120 -25.69 -24.93 26.99
C VAL A 120 -26.35 -24.84 28.36
N VAL A 121 -26.69 -23.63 28.76
CA VAL A 121 -27.41 -23.36 30.02
C VAL A 121 -28.79 -22.83 29.68
N ARG A 122 -29.83 -23.45 30.26
CA ARG A 122 -31.22 -22.96 30.21
C ARG A 122 -31.60 -22.45 31.59
N ALA A 123 -31.44 -21.15 31.81
CA ALA A 123 -31.75 -20.46 33.05
C ALA A 123 -32.32 -19.06 32.77
N GLU A 124 -32.94 -18.42 33.76
CA GLU A 124 -33.26 -17.00 33.70
C GLU A 124 -31.95 -16.18 33.65
N LEU A 125 -31.94 -15.08 32.90
CA LEU A 125 -30.79 -14.17 32.90
C LEU A 125 -30.67 -13.45 34.25
N PRO A 126 -29.46 -13.10 34.68
CA PRO A 126 -29.25 -12.33 35.90
C PRO A 126 -30.03 -11.01 35.87
N LYS A 127 -30.64 -10.64 36.99
CA LYS A 127 -31.32 -9.35 37.17
C LYS A 127 -30.36 -8.22 37.56
N THR A 128 -29.11 -8.55 37.92
CA THR A 128 -28.04 -7.61 38.25
C THR A 128 -27.72 -6.73 37.04
N GLU A 129 -27.66 -5.42 37.24
CA GLU A 129 -27.26 -4.50 36.18
C GLU A 129 -25.77 -4.63 35.85
N GLY A 130 -25.45 -4.54 34.55
CA GLY A 130 -24.06 -4.57 34.07
C GLY A 130 -23.24 -3.39 34.60
N LEU A 131 -21.98 -3.65 34.97
CA LEU A 131 -21.07 -2.59 35.39
C LEU A 131 -20.90 -1.53 34.28
N ARG A 132 -20.63 -0.29 34.67
CA ARG A 132 -20.34 0.79 33.71
C ARG A 132 -19.16 0.41 32.82
N PRO A 133 -19.10 0.86 31.56
CA PRO A 133 -17.95 0.62 30.68
C PRO A 133 -16.64 1.03 31.37
N ALA A 134 -15.53 0.38 30.99
CA ALA A 134 -14.23 0.73 31.52
C ALA A 134 -13.89 2.21 31.23
N PRO A 135 -13.26 2.92 32.17
CA PRO A 135 -12.83 4.30 31.93
C PRO A 135 -11.81 4.34 30.80
N ILE A 136 -11.81 5.43 30.03
CA ILE A 136 -10.82 5.67 28.99
C ILE A 136 -9.43 5.78 29.66
N PRO A 137 -8.39 5.04 29.21
CA PRO A 137 -7.04 5.17 29.76
C PRO A 137 -6.42 6.54 29.50
N LEU A 138 -5.40 6.93 30.28
CA LEU A 138 -4.74 8.25 30.21
C LEU A 138 -4.34 8.65 28.78
N ASN A 139 -3.80 7.71 28.00
CA ASN A 139 -3.39 7.96 26.60
C ASN A 139 -4.54 8.35 25.65
N GLY A 140 -5.81 8.16 26.05
CA GLY A 140 -7.02 8.55 25.31
C GLY A 140 -7.79 9.71 25.96
N GLN A 141 -7.39 10.17 27.14
CA GLN A 141 -8.00 11.31 27.83
C GLN A 141 -7.48 12.64 27.27
N ASP A 142 -8.34 13.66 27.27
CA ASP A 142 -8.04 15.05 26.92
C ASP A 142 -7.28 15.23 25.58
N VAL A 143 -7.58 14.37 24.59
CA VAL A 143 -6.97 14.44 23.26
C VAL A 143 -7.62 15.56 22.45
N LYS A 144 -6.86 16.60 22.16
CA LYS A 144 -7.29 17.70 21.28
C LYS A 144 -7.50 17.17 19.86
N GLN A 145 -8.62 17.50 19.25
CA GLN A 145 -8.97 17.07 17.90
C GLN A 145 -8.61 18.11 16.82
N GLU A 146 -8.33 19.33 17.25
CA GLU A 146 -7.92 20.42 16.37
C GLU A 146 -6.55 20.12 15.75
N ILE A 147 -6.44 20.25 14.43
CA ILE A 147 -5.18 20.10 13.69
C ILE A 147 -4.44 21.45 13.75
N PRO A 148 -3.23 21.51 14.34
CA PRO A 148 -2.45 22.75 14.39
C PRO A 148 -2.15 23.30 12.99
N LYS A 149 -2.36 24.60 12.78
CA LYS A 149 -2.11 25.26 11.48
C LYS A 149 -0.60 25.30 11.13
N ASP A 150 0.25 25.14 12.13
CA ASP A 150 1.70 25.11 12.06
C ASP A 150 2.26 23.70 12.17
N LEU A 151 1.45 22.65 12.02
CA LEU A 151 1.91 21.26 12.09
C LEU A 151 3.05 20.91 11.11
N ALA A 152 3.11 21.61 9.97
CA ALA A 152 4.18 21.46 8.97
C ALA A 152 5.36 22.44 9.19
N LYS A 153 5.33 23.26 10.25
CA LYS A 153 6.42 24.16 10.61
C LYS A 153 7.25 23.52 11.71
N GLY A 154 8.46 23.10 11.36
CA GLY A 154 9.43 22.52 12.28
C GLY A 154 10.77 23.26 12.26
N PRO A 155 11.85 22.61 12.72
CA PRO A 155 13.20 23.14 12.54
C PRO A 155 13.51 23.40 11.06
N ASP A 156 14.44 24.31 10.78
CA ASP A 156 14.84 24.64 9.41
C ASP A 156 15.28 23.35 8.67
N PRO A 157 14.54 22.91 7.63
CA PRO A 157 14.82 21.64 6.94
C PRO A 157 16.11 21.69 6.12
N LYS A 158 16.78 22.85 6.04
CA LYS A 158 18.11 23.01 5.43
C LYS A 158 19.25 22.94 6.45
N LYS A 159 18.94 22.85 7.75
CA LYS A 159 19.94 22.78 8.82
C LYS A 159 19.86 21.43 9.54
N PRO A 160 21.00 20.85 9.95
CA PRO A 160 21.03 19.70 10.82
C PRO A 160 20.22 19.92 12.10
N TYR A 161 19.32 18.99 12.40
CA TYR A 161 18.57 18.97 13.65
C TYR A 161 18.66 17.59 14.30
N PHE A 162 19.02 17.56 15.59
CA PHE A 162 19.06 16.33 16.39
C PHE A 162 18.72 16.62 17.85
N LYS A 163 17.97 15.70 18.48
CA LYS A 163 17.63 15.72 19.90
C LYS A 163 17.56 14.29 20.43
N GLY A 164 18.10 14.08 21.62
CA GLY A 164 18.04 12.82 22.35
C GLY A 164 19.42 12.22 22.65
N PRO A 165 19.47 11.01 23.24
CA PRO A 165 18.31 10.22 23.67
C PRO A 165 17.52 10.87 24.82
N ILE A 166 16.19 10.75 24.77
CA ILE A 166 15.27 11.11 25.85
C ILE A 166 14.52 9.86 26.26
N GLN A 167 14.37 9.60 27.55
CA GLN A 167 13.60 8.43 28.00
C GLN A 167 12.10 8.61 27.73
N CYS A 168 11.52 7.74 26.89
CA CYS A 168 10.08 7.70 26.62
C CYS A 168 9.36 6.64 27.46
N VAL A 169 10.03 5.52 27.79
CA VAL A 169 9.46 4.47 28.65
C VAL A 169 9.90 4.70 30.09
N LYS A 170 8.96 5.07 30.95
CA LYS A 170 9.19 5.41 32.37
C LYS A 170 8.53 4.39 33.28
N ILE A 171 9.33 3.45 33.77
CA ILE A 171 8.86 2.38 34.66
C ILE A 171 9.28 2.73 36.09
N PRO A 172 8.33 2.85 37.05
CA PRO A 172 8.68 3.05 38.46
C PRO A 172 9.55 1.91 38.99
N PRO A 173 10.59 2.19 39.80
CA PRO A 173 11.43 1.15 40.40
C PRO A 173 10.62 0.10 41.16
N GLY A 174 10.97 -1.18 41.01
CA GLY A 174 10.29 -2.29 41.71
C GLY A 174 8.93 -2.67 41.14
N SER A 175 8.49 -2.10 40.02
CA SER A 175 7.23 -2.48 39.38
C SER A 175 7.28 -3.92 38.86
N ASP A 176 6.37 -4.76 39.36
CA ASP A 176 6.10 -6.11 38.86
C ASP A 176 4.60 -6.39 39.03
N GLY A 177 3.82 -5.99 38.02
CA GLY A 177 2.36 -5.97 38.07
C GLY A 177 1.73 -5.91 36.68
N PRO A 178 0.39 -5.77 36.59
CA PRO A 178 -0.36 -5.94 35.34
C PRO A 178 -0.04 -4.88 34.27
N MET A 179 0.41 -3.68 34.67
CA MET A 179 0.82 -2.64 33.73
C MET A 179 2.31 -2.69 33.38
N TYR A 180 3.16 -2.93 34.38
CA TYR A 180 4.61 -2.96 34.22
C TYR A 180 5.16 -4.24 34.80
N SER A 181 5.71 -5.06 33.93
CA SER A 181 6.51 -6.23 34.29
C SER A 181 7.98 -5.99 33.92
N ARG A 182 8.85 -6.95 34.27
CA ARG A 182 10.31 -6.83 34.08
C ARG A 182 10.79 -6.71 32.64
N HIS A 183 9.99 -7.10 31.64
CA HIS A 183 10.37 -7.09 30.22
C HIS A 183 9.48 -6.16 29.41
N ASN A 184 10.06 -5.13 28.79
CA ASN A 184 9.32 -4.11 28.03
C ASN A 184 10.02 -3.87 26.70
N HIS A 185 9.38 -4.20 25.57
CA HIS A 185 9.96 -3.96 24.24
C HIS A 185 8.93 -4.08 23.09
N ASP A 186 9.45 -4.14 21.86
CA ASP A 186 8.72 -4.22 20.58
C ASP A 186 7.75 -3.05 20.37
N PRO A 187 8.28 -1.81 20.35
CA PRO A 187 7.42 -0.65 20.33
C PRO A 187 6.74 -0.42 18.98
N ALA A 188 5.67 0.37 18.94
CA ALA A 188 5.17 1.01 17.75
C ALA A 188 5.01 2.51 18.01
N LEU A 189 5.19 3.33 16.98
CA LEU A 189 5.15 4.79 17.07
C LEU A 189 4.38 5.35 15.89
N ILE A 190 3.48 6.28 16.18
CA ILE A 190 2.75 6.99 15.13
C ILE A 190 2.55 8.46 15.47
N ASN A 191 2.54 9.31 14.43
CA ASN A 191 2.11 10.68 14.53
C ASN A 191 0.60 10.75 14.29
N CYS A 192 -0.10 11.39 15.21
CA CYS A 192 -1.55 11.57 15.15
C CYS A 192 -1.91 12.79 14.29
N PRO A 193 -3.13 12.86 13.74
CA PRO A 193 -3.62 14.01 12.97
C PRO A 193 -3.47 15.36 13.69
N ASN A 194 -3.64 15.39 15.01
CA ASN A 194 -3.48 16.57 15.85
C ASN A 194 -2.02 16.95 16.17
N GLY A 195 -1.04 16.20 15.66
CA GLY A 195 0.39 16.42 15.92
C GLY A 195 0.96 15.72 17.15
N ASP A 196 0.16 15.03 17.95
CA ASP A 196 0.66 14.19 19.03
C ASP A 196 1.48 13.02 18.48
N LEU A 197 2.42 12.49 19.26
CA LEU A 197 2.97 11.15 19.04
C LEU A 197 2.35 10.17 20.02
N LEU A 198 1.92 9.02 19.53
CA LEU A 198 1.44 7.91 20.33
C LEU A 198 2.41 6.74 20.19
N ALA A 199 2.96 6.28 21.31
CA ALA A 199 3.82 5.12 21.39
C ALA A 199 3.11 4.00 22.14
N ILE A 200 3.23 2.78 21.66
CA ILE A 200 2.80 1.55 22.36
C ILE A 200 3.94 0.54 22.39
N TRP A 201 3.94 -0.33 23.38
CA TRP A 201 4.87 -1.47 23.50
C TRP A 201 4.23 -2.50 24.42
N TYR A 202 4.78 -3.72 24.45
CA TYR A 202 4.30 -4.72 25.39
C TYR A 202 5.10 -4.73 26.69
N SER A 203 4.44 -5.12 27.77
CA SER A 203 5.03 -5.41 29.08
C SER A 203 4.71 -6.84 29.50
N CYS A 204 5.72 -7.63 29.89
CA CYS A 204 5.51 -9.02 30.31
C CYS A 204 6.56 -9.52 31.30
N ARG A 205 6.27 -10.64 31.99
CA ARG A 205 7.27 -11.39 32.77
C ARG A 205 8.07 -12.30 31.88
N SER A 206 7.43 -12.83 30.84
CA SER A 206 8.03 -13.63 29.78
C SER A 206 7.31 -13.39 28.45
N GLU A 207 8.04 -13.42 27.33
CA GLU A 207 7.46 -13.21 25.99
C GLU A 207 6.32 -14.18 25.59
N PRO A 208 6.30 -15.47 25.98
CA PRO A 208 5.17 -16.34 25.69
C PRO A 208 4.03 -16.21 26.71
N GLY A 209 4.24 -15.54 27.85
CA GLY A 209 3.28 -15.54 28.95
C GLY A 209 1.91 -14.96 28.60
N ARG A 210 0.85 -15.47 29.25
CA ARG A 210 -0.54 -14.97 29.11
C ARG A 210 -0.74 -13.58 29.69
N GLU A 211 0.20 -13.12 30.51
CA GLU A 211 0.19 -11.80 31.14
C GLU A 211 0.73 -10.67 30.24
N LEU A 212 1.19 -11.00 29.04
CA LEU A 212 1.75 -10.00 28.13
C LEU A 212 0.65 -9.06 27.66
N ALA A 213 0.77 -7.80 28.08
CA ALA A 213 -0.19 -6.73 27.83
C ALA A 213 0.43 -5.58 27.02
N ILE A 214 -0.41 -4.81 26.31
CA ILE A 214 0.03 -3.58 25.62
C ILE A 214 -0.25 -2.34 26.47
N VAL A 215 0.78 -1.51 26.61
CA VAL A 215 0.72 -0.19 27.24
C VAL A 215 1.03 0.92 26.25
N ALA A 216 0.56 2.13 26.53
CA ALA A 216 0.73 3.31 25.69
C ALA A 216 1.28 4.50 26.49
N SER A 217 2.09 5.32 25.85
CA SER A 217 2.43 6.67 26.30
C SER A 217 2.27 7.66 25.15
N ARG A 218 1.91 8.90 25.47
CA ARG A 218 1.66 9.96 24.50
C ARG A 218 2.61 11.13 24.74
N LEU A 219 3.11 11.70 23.64
CA LEU A 219 3.79 12.99 23.62
C LEU A 219 2.84 13.99 22.96
N ARG A 220 2.30 14.91 23.75
CA ARG A 220 1.39 15.94 23.25
C ARG A 220 2.10 16.91 22.30
N TYR A 221 1.44 17.38 21.26
CA TYR A 221 1.98 18.39 20.35
C TYR A 221 2.47 19.62 21.13
N GLY A 222 3.71 20.04 20.86
CA GLY A 222 4.39 21.14 21.56
C GLY A 222 5.01 20.77 22.93
N SER A 223 4.79 19.55 23.44
CA SER A 223 5.40 19.08 24.68
C SER A 223 6.80 18.50 24.45
N ASN A 224 7.62 18.55 25.50
CA ASN A 224 8.92 17.87 25.56
C ASN A 224 8.90 16.66 26.51
N TYR A 225 7.74 16.32 27.07
CA TYR A 225 7.57 15.31 28.10
C TYR A 225 6.58 14.24 27.65
N TRP A 226 7.04 12.99 27.62
CA TRP A 226 6.21 11.80 27.47
C TRP A 226 5.38 11.57 28.73
N GLU A 227 4.06 11.44 28.58
CA GLU A 227 3.15 11.12 29.67
C GLU A 227 3.50 9.77 30.33
N PRO A 228 3.15 9.54 31.61
CA PRO A 228 3.20 8.20 32.20
C PRO A 228 2.44 7.21 31.31
N ALA A 229 2.92 5.97 31.21
CA ALA A 229 2.20 4.98 30.41
C ALA A 229 0.90 4.55 31.11
N SER A 230 -0.08 4.13 30.30
CA SER A 230 -1.34 3.53 30.74
C SER A 230 -1.68 2.31 29.89
N PRO A 231 -2.60 1.42 30.34
CA PRO A 231 -3.07 0.31 29.52
C PRO A 231 -3.65 0.79 28.19
N PHE A 232 -3.48 0.03 27.11
CA PHE A 232 -3.95 0.42 25.78
C PHE A 232 -5.02 -0.51 25.20
N TRP A 233 -4.61 -1.73 24.84
CA TRP A 233 -5.48 -2.80 24.38
C TRP A 233 -4.90 -4.09 24.90
N ASP A 234 -5.58 -4.68 25.87
CA ASP A 234 -5.08 -5.79 26.66
C ASP A 234 -6.20 -6.83 26.75
N ALA A 235 -6.02 -7.98 26.10
CA ALA A 235 -6.92 -9.12 26.14
C ALA A 235 -6.61 -9.92 27.42
N PRO A 236 -7.50 -9.92 28.42
CA PRO A 236 -7.21 -10.50 29.73
C PRO A 236 -6.81 -11.97 29.66
N ASP A 237 -5.65 -12.29 30.24
CA ASP A 237 -5.05 -13.63 30.28
C ASP A 237 -4.82 -14.26 28.89
N ARG A 238 -4.57 -13.41 27.88
CA ARG A 238 -4.13 -13.78 26.54
C ARG A 238 -2.85 -13.02 26.21
N ASN A 239 -1.97 -13.65 25.43
CA ASN A 239 -0.75 -13.01 24.99
C ASN A 239 -1.04 -12.06 23.83
N ASP A 240 -0.89 -10.77 24.06
CA ASP A 240 -1.10 -9.70 23.09
C ASP A 240 0.17 -9.36 22.30
N HIS A 241 0.72 -10.35 21.60
CA HIS A 241 2.05 -10.21 21.02
C HIS A 241 2.14 -9.17 19.89
N ALA A 242 3.21 -8.36 19.93
CA ALA A 242 3.68 -7.47 18.87
C ALA A 242 2.65 -6.46 18.32
N PRO A 243 2.70 -5.20 18.80
CA PRO A 243 1.84 -4.14 18.28
C PRO A 243 2.41 -3.47 17.02
N ALA A 244 1.52 -2.95 16.18
CA ALA A 244 1.86 -2.04 15.09
C ALA A 244 0.81 -0.92 14.89
N PHE A 245 1.27 0.22 14.39
CA PHE A 245 0.45 1.37 14.01
C PHE A 245 0.67 1.78 12.55
N TRP A 246 -0.37 2.37 11.97
CA TRP A 246 -0.28 3.08 10.71
C TRP A 246 -1.25 4.27 10.68
N PHE A 247 -0.87 5.37 10.06
CA PHE A 247 -1.73 6.52 9.82
C PHE A 247 -1.88 6.70 8.31
N ASP A 248 -3.12 6.85 7.84
CA ASP A 248 -3.41 7.01 6.40
C ASP A 248 -2.92 8.34 5.80
N GLY A 249 -2.48 9.27 6.63
CA GLY A 249 -2.03 10.60 6.24
C GLY A 249 -3.17 11.62 6.13
N GLU A 250 -4.42 11.21 6.37
CA GLU A 250 -5.62 12.05 6.27
C GLU A 250 -6.36 12.12 7.61
N LYS A 251 -6.90 10.99 8.10
CA LYS A 251 -7.76 10.97 9.30
C LYS A 251 -7.59 9.73 10.17
N THR A 252 -7.33 8.56 9.58
CA THR A 252 -7.51 7.28 10.28
C THR A 252 -6.19 6.71 10.75
N ILE A 253 -6.10 6.44 12.04
CA ILE A 253 -5.03 5.62 12.63
C ILE A 253 -5.52 4.18 12.69
N TYR A 254 -4.70 3.24 12.25
CA TYR A 254 -4.90 1.81 12.30
C TYR A 254 -3.97 1.23 13.37
N HIS A 255 -4.53 0.37 14.22
CA HIS A 255 -3.81 -0.42 15.20
C HIS A 255 -3.92 -1.89 14.84
N PHE A 256 -2.80 -2.60 14.91
CA PHE A 256 -2.70 -4.04 14.71
C PHE A 256 -2.05 -4.70 15.91
N ASN A 257 -2.51 -5.88 16.27
CA ASN A 257 -1.91 -6.67 17.34
C ASN A 257 -2.01 -8.17 17.05
N GLY A 258 -1.02 -8.95 17.45
CA GLY A 258 -1.14 -10.39 17.53
C GLY A 258 -1.95 -10.81 18.77
N LEU A 259 -2.70 -11.89 18.68
CA LEU A 259 -3.47 -12.44 19.79
C LEU A 259 -3.31 -13.96 19.83
N ALA A 260 -2.77 -14.50 20.93
CA ALA A 260 -2.57 -15.94 21.06
C ALA A 260 -3.77 -16.68 21.64
N ALA A 261 -4.02 -17.90 21.20
CA ALA A 261 -4.95 -18.82 21.86
C ALA A 261 -4.37 -19.35 23.20
N ALA A 262 -3.15 -19.89 23.14
CA ALA A 262 -2.51 -20.70 24.20
C ALA A 262 -1.17 -20.14 24.72
N ALA A 263 -0.97 -18.83 24.62
CA ALA A 263 0.21 -18.10 25.14
C ALA A 263 1.54 -18.32 24.38
N THR A 264 1.69 -17.84 23.16
CA THR A 264 2.99 -17.85 22.46
C THR A 264 3.06 -16.71 21.47
N TRP A 265 4.25 -16.44 20.90
CA TRP A 265 4.42 -15.50 19.78
C TRP A 265 4.38 -16.17 18.40
N GLY A 266 4.12 -17.48 18.35
CA GLY A 266 4.14 -18.26 17.10
C GLY A 266 2.78 -18.28 16.42
N SER A 267 1.86 -19.06 16.99
CA SER A 267 0.50 -19.22 16.48
C SER A 267 -0.41 -18.13 17.02
N LEU A 268 -0.67 -17.12 16.19
CA LEU A 268 -1.42 -15.92 16.55
C LEU A 268 -2.59 -15.74 15.58
N ALA A 269 -3.68 -15.13 16.06
CA ALA A 269 -4.57 -14.39 15.20
C ALA A 269 -4.08 -12.94 15.06
N THR A 270 -4.48 -12.23 14.02
CA THR A 270 -4.18 -10.79 13.88
C THR A 270 -5.45 -9.97 14.10
N VAL A 271 -5.37 -9.01 15.02
CA VAL A 271 -6.44 -8.06 15.37
C VAL A 271 -6.20 -6.72 14.70
N MET A 272 -7.27 -6.02 14.34
CA MET A 272 -7.24 -4.65 13.86
C MET A 272 -8.28 -3.78 14.55
N ARG A 273 -7.90 -2.53 14.86
CA ARG A 273 -8.77 -1.43 15.34
C ARG A 273 -8.44 -0.14 14.58
N THR A 274 -9.35 0.81 14.58
CA THR A 274 -9.16 2.12 13.93
C THR A 274 -9.61 3.26 14.84
N SER A 275 -8.90 4.38 14.78
CA SER A 275 -9.28 5.65 15.42
C SER A 275 -9.37 6.74 14.36
N THR A 276 -10.38 7.61 14.49
CA THR A 276 -10.57 8.79 13.63
C THR A 276 -10.54 10.10 14.41
N ASP A 277 -10.08 10.04 15.65
CA ASP A 277 -10.06 11.13 16.64
C ASP A 277 -8.69 11.18 17.36
N SER A 278 -7.62 11.05 16.57
CA SER A 278 -6.24 11.14 17.06
C SER A 278 -5.89 10.16 18.19
N GLY A 279 -6.47 8.96 18.15
CA GLY A 279 -6.22 7.90 19.13
C GLY A 279 -6.93 8.10 20.47
N ALA A 280 -7.93 8.98 20.54
CA ALA A 280 -8.72 9.19 21.75
C ALA A 280 -9.66 8.00 22.00
N THR A 281 -10.36 7.57 20.96
CA THR A 281 -11.23 6.38 20.98
C THR A 281 -10.91 5.46 19.80
N TRP A 282 -11.35 4.22 19.90
CA TRP A 282 -11.05 3.18 18.93
C TRP A 282 -12.32 2.40 18.59
N SER A 283 -12.43 1.96 17.34
CA SER A 283 -13.46 1.02 16.92
C SER A 283 -13.32 -0.32 17.65
N GLN A 284 -14.42 -1.08 17.63
CA GLN A 284 -14.45 -2.46 18.12
C GLN A 284 -13.34 -3.29 17.46
N ALA A 285 -12.64 -4.07 18.27
CA ALA A 285 -11.60 -4.97 17.79
C ALA A 285 -12.19 -6.03 16.87
N ARG A 286 -11.53 -6.28 15.74
CA ARG A 286 -11.89 -7.38 14.83
C ARG A 286 -10.69 -8.17 14.38
N LEU A 287 -10.90 -9.44 14.12
CA LEU A 287 -9.90 -10.34 13.56
C LEU A 287 -9.79 -10.09 12.05
N ILE A 288 -8.57 -9.87 11.58
CA ILE A 288 -8.25 -9.75 10.13
C ILE A 288 -7.59 -11.02 9.59
N ASN A 289 -6.95 -11.80 10.45
CA ASN A 289 -6.51 -13.18 10.20
C ASN A 289 -6.98 -14.05 11.38
N PRO A 290 -8.18 -14.64 11.33
CA PRO A 290 -8.80 -15.29 12.50
C PRO A 290 -8.27 -16.69 12.79
N GLY A 291 -7.49 -17.30 11.88
CA GLY A 291 -6.83 -18.56 12.18
C GLY A 291 -5.60 -18.30 13.07
N HIS A 292 -5.53 -18.92 14.24
CA HIS A 292 -4.34 -18.89 15.09
C HIS A 292 -3.19 -19.65 14.43
N GLY A 293 -2.45 -18.97 13.55
CA GLY A 293 -1.50 -19.54 12.61
C GLY A 293 -0.14 -18.83 12.64
N LEU A 294 0.80 -19.34 11.86
CA LEU A 294 2.12 -18.72 11.71
C LEU A 294 2.03 -17.50 10.82
N ARG A 295 3.01 -16.58 10.95
CA ARG A 295 3.12 -15.36 10.13
C ARG A 295 1.98 -14.36 10.36
N HIS A 296 1.42 -14.31 11.57
CA HIS A 296 0.34 -13.40 11.99
C HIS A 296 0.76 -12.37 13.07
N MET A 297 2.02 -12.35 13.49
CA MET A 297 2.65 -11.38 14.41
C MET A 297 2.95 -10.07 13.67
N PRO A 298 2.25 -8.96 13.93
CA PRO A 298 2.49 -7.69 13.25
C PRO A 298 3.92 -7.17 13.44
N VAL A 299 4.44 -6.46 12.42
CA VAL A 299 5.72 -5.75 12.50
C VAL A 299 5.49 -4.27 12.23
N GLN A 300 6.08 -3.39 13.03
CA GLN A 300 6.03 -1.93 12.83
C GLN A 300 6.83 -1.50 11.59
N SER A 301 6.25 -1.70 10.40
CA SER A 301 6.71 -1.18 9.11
C SER A 301 5.54 -1.08 8.13
N VAL A 302 4.35 -0.76 8.65
CA VAL A 302 3.11 -0.67 7.89
C VAL A 302 3.10 0.59 7.03
N PHE A 303 2.72 0.47 5.76
CA PHE A 303 2.62 1.62 4.86
C PHE A 303 1.56 1.40 3.77
N LYS A 304 1.24 2.49 3.05
CA LYS A 304 0.40 2.46 1.86
C LYS A 304 1.25 2.46 0.61
N SER A 305 1.04 1.48 -0.26
CA SER A 305 1.70 1.40 -1.56
C SER A 305 1.18 2.50 -2.51
N TYR A 306 1.86 2.71 -3.63
CA TYR A 306 1.46 3.64 -4.68
C TYR A 306 0.12 3.25 -5.32
N GLU A 307 -0.19 1.97 -5.37
CA GLU A 307 -1.48 1.40 -5.79
C GLU A 307 -2.61 1.74 -4.80
N GLY A 308 -2.26 2.15 -3.58
CA GLY A 308 -3.19 2.44 -2.50
C GLY A 308 -3.46 1.25 -1.58
N PHE A 309 -2.69 0.17 -1.70
CA PHE A 309 -2.82 -1.00 -0.83
C PHE A 309 -2.16 -0.77 0.52
N ILE A 310 -2.74 -1.31 1.59
CA ILE A 310 -2.11 -1.31 2.91
C ILE A 310 -1.25 -2.57 3.01
N ILE A 311 0.03 -2.40 3.30
CA ILE A 311 0.98 -3.51 3.46
C ILE A 311 1.37 -3.59 4.94
N LEU A 312 1.01 -4.70 5.58
CA LEU A 312 1.33 -5.06 6.95
C LEU A 312 2.31 -6.24 6.91
N PRO A 313 3.59 -6.05 7.25
CA PRO A 313 4.49 -7.17 7.43
C PRO A 313 4.09 -7.95 8.69
N CYS A 314 4.05 -9.28 8.58
CA CYS A 314 3.72 -10.19 9.67
C CYS A 314 4.74 -11.33 9.78
N ASP A 315 5.32 -11.48 10.96
CA ASP A 315 6.16 -12.61 11.38
C ASP A 315 5.34 -13.60 12.22
N GLY A 316 5.98 -14.44 13.02
CA GLY A 316 5.31 -15.43 13.88
C GLY A 316 5.65 -16.83 13.40
N VAL A 317 6.95 -17.11 13.32
CA VAL A 317 7.49 -18.46 13.21
C VAL A 317 8.11 -18.78 14.56
N THR A 318 8.05 -20.03 15.00
CA THR A 318 8.47 -20.38 16.36
C THR A 318 9.98 -20.24 16.61
N GLY A 319 10.81 -20.08 15.59
CA GLY A 319 12.24 -19.81 15.71
C GLY A 319 12.64 -18.38 15.34
N GLY A 320 13.92 -18.04 15.51
CA GLY A 320 14.48 -16.76 15.04
C GLY A 320 14.67 -16.67 13.51
N SER A 321 14.04 -17.57 12.74
CA SER A 321 14.22 -17.73 11.29
C SER A 321 13.01 -18.46 10.69
N GLY A 322 12.52 -18.02 9.53
CA GLY A 322 11.33 -18.60 8.89
C GLY A 322 10.51 -17.65 8.01
N GLY A 323 10.93 -16.39 7.95
CA GLY A 323 10.47 -15.39 7.00
C GLY A 323 9.29 -14.54 7.47
N THR A 324 9.21 -13.33 6.92
CA THR A 324 8.11 -12.38 7.11
C THR A 324 7.13 -12.46 5.94
N ALA A 325 5.83 -12.52 6.22
CA ALA A 325 4.77 -12.34 5.24
C ALA A 325 4.47 -10.86 5.00
N ALA A 326 4.08 -10.50 3.78
CA ALA A 326 3.53 -9.17 3.48
C ALA A 326 2.01 -9.29 3.38
N CYS A 327 1.30 -9.16 4.51
CA CYS A 327 -0.17 -9.18 4.52
C CYS A 327 -0.70 -7.89 3.87
N ILE A 328 -1.51 -8.03 2.82
CA ILE A 328 -1.95 -6.91 1.99
C ILE A 328 -3.46 -6.77 2.05
N SER A 329 -3.92 -5.54 2.24
CA SER A 329 -5.31 -5.13 2.01
C SER A 329 -5.41 -4.23 0.80
N ARG A 330 -6.28 -4.61 -0.15
CA ARG A 330 -6.57 -3.84 -1.38
C ARG A 330 -7.86 -3.02 -1.30
N ASP A 331 -8.59 -3.13 -0.20
CA ASP A 331 -9.95 -2.59 -0.04
C ASP A 331 -10.07 -1.69 1.22
N ASN A 332 -9.01 -0.93 1.50
CA ASN A 332 -8.90 -0.01 2.64
C ASN A 332 -9.09 -0.71 4.00
N GLY A 333 -8.44 -1.87 4.15
CA GLY A 333 -8.37 -2.61 5.39
C GLY A 333 -9.49 -3.62 5.59
N LYS A 334 -10.53 -3.69 4.75
CA LYS A 334 -11.69 -4.59 4.99
C LYS A 334 -11.27 -6.07 4.98
N THR A 335 -10.55 -6.49 3.94
CA THR A 335 -10.00 -7.84 3.79
C THR A 335 -8.48 -7.82 3.67
N TRP A 336 -7.84 -8.90 4.11
CA TRP A 336 -6.38 -9.07 4.16
C TRP A 336 -5.99 -10.43 3.59
N ARG A 337 -4.81 -10.50 2.96
CA ARG A 337 -4.25 -11.75 2.44
C ARG A 337 -2.74 -11.75 2.56
N ASP A 338 -2.16 -12.87 2.97
CA ASP A 338 -0.75 -13.17 2.71
C ASP A 338 -0.64 -13.77 1.30
N PRO A 339 0.01 -13.11 0.33
CA PRO A 339 0.23 -13.69 -0.99
C PRO A 339 1.00 -15.01 -0.92
N GLY A 340 1.83 -15.22 0.10
CA GLY A 340 2.62 -16.41 0.38
C GLY A 340 1.84 -17.62 0.89
N GLN A 341 0.60 -17.43 1.33
CA GLN A 341 -0.16 -18.45 2.06
C GLN A 341 -0.33 -19.74 1.25
N GLY A 342 -0.18 -20.90 1.92
CA GLY A 342 -0.33 -22.22 1.32
C GLY A 342 0.89 -22.74 0.55
N ARG A 343 1.95 -21.93 0.40
CA ARG A 343 3.19 -22.34 -0.31
C ARG A 343 4.24 -22.92 0.63
N GLY A 344 5.18 -23.68 0.07
CA GLY A 344 6.27 -24.30 0.81
C GLY A 344 7.25 -23.27 1.39
N LYS A 345 7.92 -23.64 2.49
CA LYS A 345 8.98 -22.83 3.10
C LYS A 345 10.11 -22.59 2.09
N PRO A 346 10.49 -21.33 1.81
CA PRO A 346 11.61 -21.03 0.92
C PRO A 346 12.95 -21.50 1.47
N THR A 347 13.85 -21.78 0.54
CA THR A 347 15.29 -21.78 0.79
C THR A 347 15.77 -20.34 0.69
N PHE A 348 16.18 -19.72 1.80
CA PHE A 348 16.61 -18.32 1.83
C PHE A 348 18.07 -18.18 1.41
N GLU A 349 18.35 -18.42 0.12
CA GLU A 349 19.69 -18.40 -0.47
C GLU A 349 19.79 -17.39 -1.62
N ALA A 350 20.99 -16.83 -1.83
CA ALA A 350 21.24 -15.88 -2.90
C ALA A 350 20.84 -16.45 -4.29
N GLY A 351 20.14 -15.64 -5.08
CA GLY A 351 19.72 -16.02 -6.44
C GLY A 351 18.47 -16.91 -6.52
N THR A 352 17.92 -17.34 -5.38
CA THR A 352 16.67 -18.11 -5.33
C THR A 352 15.44 -17.20 -5.17
N LYS A 353 14.24 -17.75 -5.37
CA LYS A 353 12.95 -17.07 -5.16
C LYS A 353 12.04 -17.87 -4.25
N GLY A 354 11.23 -17.18 -3.43
CA GLY A 354 10.27 -17.83 -2.55
C GLY A 354 9.09 -16.97 -2.11
N ALA A 355 8.18 -17.57 -1.34
CA ALA A 355 6.88 -17.01 -0.98
C ALA A 355 6.93 -15.89 0.07
N TRP A 356 7.96 -15.86 0.93
CA TRP A 356 8.08 -14.93 2.06
C TRP A 356 9.42 -14.20 2.04
N ILE A 357 9.49 -13.06 2.72
CA ILE A 357 10.72 -12.27 2.88
C ILE A 357 11.73 -13.09 3.69
N ALA A 358 13.01 -13.03 3.32
CA ALA A 358 14.09 -13.64 4.10
C ALA A 358 14.32 -12.88 5.42
N GLY A 359 14.26 -13.61 6.54
CA GLY A 359 14.40 -13.07 7.90
C GLY A 359 13.05 -12.70 8.54
N ILE A 360 13.10 -12.36 9.83
CA ILE A 360 11.95 -11.89 10.62
C ILE A 360 12.13 -10.41 10.98
N HIS A 361 11.10 -9.78 11.53
CA HIS A 361 10.98 -8.35 11.81
C HIS A 361 11.40 -7.49 10.63
N ALA A 362 10.97 -7.89 9.44
CA ALA A 362 11.39 -7.25 8.22
C ALA A 362 10.74 -5.87 8.07
N GLY A 363 11.57 -4.88 7.74
CA GLY A 363 11.09 -3.62 7.20
C GLY A 363 10.80 -3.78 5.71
N ILE A 364 9.73 -3.15 5.20
CA ILE A 364 9.35 -3.16 3.79
C ILE A 364 9.22 -1.71 3.29
N VAL A 365 9.73 -1.45 2.10
CA VAL A 365 9.56 -0.18 1.37
C VAL A 365 9.23 -0.45 -0.10
N GLN A 366 8.39 0.40 -0.69
CA GLN A 366 8.19 0.39 -2.15
C GLN A 366 9.22 1.28 -2.86
N LEU A 367 9.86 0.70 -3.87
CA LEU A 367 10.79 1.34 -4.80
C LEU A 367 10.02 2.15 -5.84
N ARG A 368 10.64 3.17 -6.45
CA ARG A 368 9.94 4.08 -7.39
C ARG A 368 9.43 3.36 -8.65
N ASN A 369 10.05 2.23 -9.00
CA ASN A 369 9.60 1.35 -10.08
C ASN A 369 8.41 0.44 -9.71
N GLY A 370 7.80 0.63 -8.53
CA GLY A 370 6.67 -0.14 -8.02
C GLY A 370 7.05 -1.41 -7.26
N TYR A 371 8.31 -1.84 -7.30
CA TYR A 371 8.76 -3.07 -6.64
C TYR A 371 8.79 -2.91 -5.12
N LEU A 372 8.67 -4.00 -4.39
CA LEU A 372 8.90 -4.01 -2.95
C LEU A 372 10.33 -4.44 -2.65
N MET A 373 10.98 -3.76 -1.72
CA MET A 373 12.24 -4.17 -1.11
C MET A 373 12.05 -4.36 0.38
N ALA A 374 12.63 -5.44 0.91
CA ALA A 374 12.62 -5.73 2.33
C ALA A 374 14.01 -6.11 2.85
N LEU A 375 14.25 -5.78 4.12
CA LEU A 375 15.42 -6.20 4.89
C LEU A 375 14.93 -6.89 6.17
N GLY A 376 15.48 -8.06 6.49
CA GLY A 376 15.04 -8.89 7.62
C GLY A 376 16.16 -9.23 8.62
N ARG A 377 15.77 -9.71 9.80
CA ARG A 377 16.65 -10.23 10.85
C ARG A 377 16.82 -11.75 10.74
N GLY A 378 18.04 -12.24 10.94
CA GLY A 378 18.33 -13.66 10.73
C GLY A 378 18.25 -14.03 9.24
N ASN A 379 18.30 -15.34 8.92
CA ASN A 379 18.39 -15.81 7.54
C ASN A 379 19.45 -15.06 6.71
N SER A 380 20.59 -14.75 7.33
CA SER A 380 21.69 -14.02 6.70
C SER A 380 22.15 -14.71 5.42
N ILE A 381 22.37 -13.92 4.37
CA ILE A 381 22.83 -14.40 3.07
C ILE A 381 24.26 -13.89 2.89
N ASP A 382 25.19 -14.79 2.62
CA ASP A 382 26.62 -14.49 2.45
C ASP A 382 27.21 -13.65 3.61
N GLY A 383 26.77 -13.94 4.84
CA GLY A 383 27.22 -13.23 6.04
C GLY A 383 26.64 -11.84 6.24
N HIS A 384 25.68 -11.43 5.41
CA HIS A 384 25.03 -10.11 5.45
C HIS A 384 23.56 -10.21 5.81
N MET A 385 22.98 -9.10 6.25
CA MET A 385 21.53 -8.99 6.41
C MET A 385 20.85 -9.31 5.08
N PRO A 386 19.81 -10.17 5.06
CA PRO A 386 19.17 -10.56 3.81
C PRO A 386 18.39 -9.38 3.20
N MET A 387 18.45 -9.28 1.88
CA MET A 387 17.58 -8.43 1.07
C MET A 387 16.62 -9.29 0.27
N SER A 388 15.36 -8.87 0.23
CA SER A 388 14.30 -9.50 -0.55
C SER A 388 13.67 -8.48 -1.49
N ILE A 389 13.59 -8.77 -2.79
CA ILE A 389 12.94 -7.93 -3.80
C ILE A 389 11.75 -8.66 -4.41
N SER A 390 10.59 -8.00 -4.46
CA SER A 390 9.39 -8.51 -5.14
C SER A 390 8.93 -7.53 -6.21
N ASP A 391 8.71 -8.03 -7.42
CA ASP A 391 8.23 -7.28 -8.58
C ASP A 391 6.74 -7.57 -8.91
N ASP A 392 6.05 -8.24 -8.00
CA ASP A 392 4.69 -8.78 -8.15
C ASP A 392 3.84 -8.58 -6.88
N MET A 393 4.16 -7.55 -6.09
CA MET A 393 3.42 -7.14 -4.89
C MET A 393 3.38 -8.25 -3.82
N GLY A 394 4.55 -8.82 -3.54
CA GLY A 394 4.79 -9.75 -2.44
C GLY A 394 4.50 -11.22 -2.73
N ARG A 395 4.19 -11.60 -3.98
CA ARG A 395 3.98 -13.02 -4.31
C ARG A 395 5.29 -13.77 -4.36
N TYR A 396 6.31 -13.26 -5.04
CA TYR A 396 7.62 -13.88 -5.04
C TYR A 396 8.68 -12.87 -4.63
N TRP A 397 9.58 -13.34 -3.78
CA TRP A 397 10.71 -12.58 -3.28
C TRP A 397 11.99 -13.22 -3.81
N ALA A 398 12.77 -12.46 -4.58
CA ALA A 398 14.14 -12.81 -4.94
C ALA A 398 15.09 -12.41 -3.82
N TYR A 399 16.01 -13.31 -3.46
CA TYR A 399 16.90 -13.11 -2.32
C TYR A 399 18.33 -12.79 -2.72
N SER A 400 18.95 -11.86 -2.00
CA SER A 400 20.36 -11.50 -2.14
C SER A 400 20.94 -11.00 -0.82
N ALA A 401 22.27 -10.96 -0.72
CA ALA A 401 22.95 -10.26 0.36
C ALA A 401 22.70 -8.74 0.24
N SER A 402 22.41 -8.06 1.36
CA SER A 402 22.45 -6.59 1.43
C SER A 402 23.86 -6.11 1.75
N PRO A 403 24.17 -4.80 1.64
CA PRO A 403 25.45 -4.26 2.09
C PRO A 403 25.53 -4.07 3.62
N PHE A 404 24.52 -4.50 4.38
CA PHE A 404 24.46 -4.31 5.82
C PHE A 404 24.88 -5.55 6.61
N GLN A 405 25.54 -5.32 7.74
CA GLN A 405 25.83 -6.36 8.71
C GLN A 405 24.52 -6.99 9.23
N PRO A 406 24.50 -8.30 9.49
CA PRO A 406 23.31 -8.98 9.99
C PRO A 406 22.97 -8.51 11.41
N ILE A 407 21.68 -8.39 11.70
CA ILE A 407 21.17 -8.17 13.05
C ILE A 407 20.65 -9.48 13.65
N GLY A 408 20.67 -9.59 14.98
CA GLY A 408 20.32 -10.80 15.73
C GLY A 408 19.22 -10.59 16.77
N GLY A 409 18.92 -11.63 17.54
CA GLY A 409 17.81 -11.65 18.50
C GLY A 409 17.79 -10.42 19.42
N GLY A 410 16.63 -9.77 19.52
CA GLY A 410 16.40 -8.54 20.28
C GLY A 410 16.76 -7.24 19.53
N GLN A 411 16.96 -7.30 18.21
CA GLN A 411 17.08 -6.15 17.32
C GLN A 411 15.93 -6.13 16.32
N ARG A 412 15.47 -4.93 15.92
CA ARG A 412 14.61 -4.70 14.75
C ARG A 412 15.03 -3.41 14.07
N LEU A 413 15.12 -3.42 12.75
CA LEU A 413 15.54 -2.27 11.94
C LEU A 413 14.36 -1.35 11.56
N ILE A 414 14.67 -0.17 11.06
CA ILE A 414 13.76 0.69 10.29
C ILE A 414 14.15 0.61 8.82
N LEU A 415 13.17 0.44 7.94
CA LEU A 415 13.30 0.64 6.49
C LEU A 415 12.11 1.48 6.03
N ARG A 416 12.37 2.69 5.54
CA ARG A 416 11.30 3.66 5.21
C ARG A 416 11.71 4.58 4.08
N ARG A 417 10.79 4.92 3.19
CA ARG A 417 10.95 6.08 2.29
C ARG A 417 10.61 7.37 3.02
N LEU A 418 11.57 8.29 3.09
CA LEU A 418 11.37 9.63 3.63
C LEU A 418 10.54 10.48 2.66
N ARG A 419 9.81 11.46 3.20
CA ARG A 419 8.99 12.41 2.43
C ARG A 419 9.82 13.20 1.42
N GLU A 420 11.07 13.48 1.78
CA GLU A 420 12.03 14.17 0.95
C GLU A 420 12.46 13.32 -0.26
N GLY A 421 12.26 11.99 -0.22
CA GLY A 421 12.49 11.05 -1.31
C GLY A 421 13.43 9.86 -1.05
N PRO A 422 14.56 9.98 -0.31
CA PRO A 422 15.48 8.86 -0.12
C PRO A 422 14.89 7.76 0.78
N ILE A 423 15.44 6.55 0.66
CA ILE A 423 15.16 5.44 1.57
C ILE A 423 16.10 5.56 2.76
N LEU A 424 15.54 5.59 3.96
CA LEU A 424 16.23 5.50 5.23
C LEU A 424 16.27 4.06 5.72
N VAL A 425 17.46 3.60 6.13
CA VAL A 425 17.66 2.46 7.01
C VAL A 425 18.16 2.96 8.36
N VAL A 426 17.57 2.46 9.45
CA VAL A 426 18.21 2.55 10.77
C VAL A 426 18.42 1.13 11.29
N SER A 427 19.67 0.79 11.57
CA SER A 427 20.08 -0.55 11.97
C SER A 427 21.23 -0.48 12.97
N PHE A 428 21.89 -1.60 13.26
CA PHE A 428 22.93 -1.70 14.26
C PHE A 428 24.23 -2.24 13.66
N ALA A 429 25.33 -1.55 13.93
CA ALA A 429 26.67 -2.08 13.73
C ALA A 429 26.98 -3.12 14.81
N ASP A 430 27.79 -4.12 14.46
CA ASP A 430 28.20 -5.19 15.37
C ASP A 430 28.87 -4.61 16.63
N ARG A 431 28.45 -5.08 17.81
CA ARG A 431 28.92 -4.56 19.10
C ARG A 431 30.40 -4.83 19.39
N ARG A 432 31.00 -5.82 18.72
CA ARG A 432 32.40 -6.23 18.91
C ARG A 432 33.27 -5.81 17.73
N LYS A 433 32.78 -6.02 16.51
CA LYS A 433 33.52 -5.73 15.27
C LYS A 433 33.34 -4.28 14.82
N GLY A 434 32.22 -3.65 15.16
CA GLY A 434 31.86 -2.34 14.65
C GLY A 434 31.62 -2.33 13.14
N MET A 435 31.38 -1.14 12.60
CA MET A 435 31.24 -0.87 11.17
C MET A 435 32.12 0.32 10.81
N LEU A 436 32.82 0.24 9.67
CA LEU A 436 33.49 1.40 9.10
C LEU A 436 32.47 2.25 8.35
N ILE A 437 32.45 3.53 8.66
CA ILE A 437 31.67 4.54 7.93
C ILE A 437 32.61 5.67 7.52
N PRO A 438 32.43 6.24 6.32
CA PRO A 438 33.22 7.37 5.89
C PRO A 438 32.78 8.63 6.66
N ASP A 439 33.72 9.53 6.95
CA ASP A 439 33.45 10.85 7.50
C ASP A 439 33.36 11.93 6.39
N ALA A 440 33.27 13.20 6.79
CA ALA A 440 33.15 14.31 5.83
C ALA A 440 34.40 14.52 4.97
N GLY A 441 35.57 14.07 5.43
CA GLY A 441 36.84 14.11 4.70
C GLY A 441 37.05 12.88 3.79
N GLY A 442 36.21 11.86 3.95
CA GLY A 442 36.32 10.58 3.24
C GLY A 442 37.13 9.53 3.99
N ASP A 443 37.67 9.85 5.18
CA ASP A 443 38.38 8.90 6.01
C ASP A 443 37.39 7.95 6.69
N GLU A 444 37.79 6.69 6.86
CA GLU A 444 36.94 5.71 7.53
C GLU A 444 37.10 5.77 9.05
N ARG A 445 35.98 5.86 9.75
CA ARG A 445 35.92 5.71 11.21
C ARG A 445 35.10 4.50 11.62
N ARG A 446 35.55 3.80 12.66
CA ARG A 446 34.83 2.64 13.21
C ARG A 446 33.79 3.10 14.22
N ILE A 447 32.57 2.61 14.05
CA ILE A 447 31.44 2.89 14.93
C ILE A 447 30.78 1.60 15.44
N TYR A 448 30.03 1.71 16.53
CA TYR A 448 29.36 0.60 17.21
C TYR A 448 27.92 0.98 17.57
N GLY A 449 26.97 0.05 17.38
CA GLY A 449 25.57 0.27 17.70
C GLY A 449 24.77 0.99 16.61
N MET A 450 23.70 1.68 17.02
CA MET A 450 22.67 2.20 16.12
C MET A 450 23.20 3.24 15.13
N PHE A 451 22.96 3.01 13.83
CA PHE A 451 23.34 3.92 12.75
C PHE A 451 22.17 4.13 11.78
N ALA A 452 22.16 5.28 11.11
CA ALA A 452 21.28 5.61 9.99
C ALA A 452 22.06 5.54 8.67
N ALA A 453 21.41 5.09 7.60
CA ALA A 453 21.94 5.07 6.24
C ALA A 453 20.89 5.52 5.23
N LEU A 454 21.32 6.17 4.15
CA LEU A 454 20.43 6.65 3.09
C LEU A 454 20.76 6.02 1.74
N SER A 455 19.72 5.74 0.97
CA SER A 455 19.81 5.41 -0.44
C SER A 455 18.95 6.37 -1.27
N PHE A 456 19.56 6.97 -2.29
CA PHE A 456 18.91 7.87 -3.22
C PHE A 456 18.44 7.16 -4.51
N ASP A 457 18.93 5.95 -4.75
CA ASP A 457 18.82 5.17 -5.99
C ASP A 457 18.04 3.85 -5.82
N ASP A 458 17.09 3.85 -4.88
CA ASP A 458 16.19 2.73 -4.59
C ASP A 458 16.90 1.46 -4.11
N GLY A 459 17.83 1.64 -3.17
CA GLY A 459 18.47 0.57 -2.41
C GLY A 459 19.75 0.00 -3.04
N LYS A 460 20.18 0.52 -4.19
CA LYS A 460 21.37 0.04 -4.90
C LYS A 460 22.66 0.49 -4.20
N THR A 461 22.73 1.75 -3.77
CA THR A 461 23.87 2.30 -3.04
C THR A 461 23.46 2.95 -1.73
N TRP A 462 24.39 2.92 -0.77
CA TRP A 462 24.21 3.39 0.61
C TRP A 462 25.43 4.19 1.08
N GLY A 463 25.78 5.22 0.31
CA GLY A 463 26.99 6.04 0.52
C GLY A 463 26.94 6.90 1.79
N VAL A 464 25.75 7.31 2.21
CA VAL A 464 25.58 8.10 3.43
C VAL A 464 25.29 7.17 4.61
N LYS A 465 26.15 7.20 5.63
CA LYS A 465 25.96 6.50 6.91
C LYS A 465 26.34 7.42 8.07
N ARG A 466 25.55 7.45 9.14
CA ARG A 466 25.82 8.25 10.35
C ARG A 466 25.46 7.48 11.61
N LEU A 467 26.34 7.51 12.61
CA LEU A 467 26.05 7.00 13.97
C LEU A 467 24.90 7.80 14.60
N VAL A 468 23.91 7.12 15.18
CA VAL A 468 22.79 7.75 15.89
C VAL A 468 23.18 8.02 17.35
N SER A 469 23.97 9.07 17.54
CA SER A 469 24.49 9.52 18.82
C SER A 469 24.43 11.05 18.93
N ALA A 470 24.31 11.54 20.16
CA ALA A 470 24.47 12.96 20.48
C ALA A 470 25.94 13.43 20.41
N GLY A 471 26.89 12.50 20.27
CA GLY A 471 28.34 12.76 20.33
C GLY A 471 28.81 13.19 21.72
N GLY A 472 30.06 13.62 21.82
CA GLY A 472 30.67 14.13 23.04
C GLY A 472 31.18 13.05 24.00
N PRO A 473 31.52 13.43 25.26
CA PRO A 473 32.17 12.53 26.19
C PRO A 473 31.29 11.32 26.55
N PRO A 474 31.91 10.17 26.92
CA PRO A 474 31.21 8.96 27.32
C PRO A 474 30.15 9.19 28.39
N ARG A 475 28.93 8.70 28.14
CA ARG A 475 27.78 8.79 29.06
C ARG A 475 27.10 7.43 29.19
N GLU A 476 26.80 7.01 30.41
CA GLU A 476 26.01 5.81 30.66
C GLU A 476 24.53 6.11 30.41
N ILE A 477 23.87 5.26 29.62
CA ILE A 477 22.47 5.37 29.25
C ILE A 477 21.79 4.03 29.49
N ASP A 478 20.59 4.06 30.08
CA ASP A 478 19.77 2.87 30.26
C ASP A 478 18.87 2.64 29.04
N GLY A 479 19.26 1.73 28.15
CA GLY A 479 18.46 1.37 26.96
C GLY A 479 17.24 0.50 27.26
N GLY A 480 17.10 -0.01 28.50
CA GLY A 480 16.00 -0.90 28.91
C GLY A 480 15.99 -2.25 28.17
N GLY A 481 14.99 -3.08 28.51
CA GLY A 481 14.72 -4.36 27.87
C GLY A 481 15.98 -5.20 27.56
N ASN A 482 16.09 -5.64 26.31
CA ASN A 482 17.24 -6.41 25.82
C ASN A 482 18.52 -5.59 25.57
N THR A 483 18.45 -4.26 25.65
CA THR A 483 19.59 -3.36 25.45
C THR A 483 20.46 -3.31 26.70
N GLY A 484 19.82 -3.15 27.88
CA GLY A 484 20.50 -2.87 29.14
C GLY A 484 21.19 -1.51 29.17
N LYS A 485 22.07 -1.31 30.15
CA LYS A 485 22.93 -0.12 30.23
C LYS A 485 24.02 -0.17 29.16
N PHE A 486 24.33 0.96 28.57
CA PHE A 486 25.40 1.11 27.59
C PHE A 486 26.06 2.48 27.67
N THR A 487 27.28 2.58 27.14
CA THR A 487 28.01 3.85 27.02
C THR A 487 27.76 4.44 25.64
N MET A 488 27.32 5.70 25.59
CA MET A 488 27.20 6.50 24.37
C MET A 488 28.33 7.53 24.29
N ASP A 489 28.97 7.63 23.13
CA ASP A 489 30.00 8.62 22.81
C ASP A 489 30.03 8.89 21.29
N ASP A 490 31.12 9.46 20.77
CA ASP A 490 31.32 9.77 19.35
C ASP A 490 31.44 8.54 18.43
N THR A 491 31.64 7.35 19.01
CA THR A 491 31.84 6.07 18.31
C THR A 491 30.83 4.99 18.73
N HIS A 492 30.17 5.14 19.88
CA HIS A 492 29.20 4.20 20.42
C HIS A 492 27.80 4.82 20.51
N ALA A 493 26.82 4.14 19.92
CA ALA A 493 25.40 4.43 20.07
C ALA A 493 24.67 3.24 20.71
N GLU A 494 23.33 3.32 20.79
CA GLU A 494 22.52 2.26 21.37
C GLU A 494 22.81 0.92 20.68
N PRO A 495 23.30 -0.10 21.41
CA PRO A 495 23.95 -1.24 20.76
C PRO A 495 22.95 -2.33 20.30
N LYS A 496 21.67 -2.23 20.68
CA LYS A 496 20.58 -3.18 20.37
C LYS A 496 19.25 -2.51 20.72
N GLY A 497 18.14 -3.06 20.23
CA GLY A 497 16.80 -2.61 20.56
C GLY A 497 15.84 -2.88 19.43
N TYR A 498 14.54 -2.85 19.74
CA TYR A 498 13.51 -2.85 18.72
C TYR A 498 13.20 -1.41 18.35
N LEU A 499 13.42 -1.06 17.08
CA LEU A 499 13.22 0.29 16.59
C LEU A 499 11.78 0.47 16.09
N ALA A 500 11.18 1.62 16.35
CA ALA A 500 9.98 2.11 15.68
C ALA A 500 10.17 3.58 15.32
N ALA A 501 9.73 3.98 14.12
CA ALA A 501 9.89 5.36 13.67
C ALA A 501 8.70 5.85 12.86
N THR A 502 8.46 7.16 12.94
CA THR A 502 7.55 7.89 12.04
C THR A 502 8.22 9.18 11.59
N GLN A 503 7.68 9.79 10.53
CA GLN A 503 8.09 11.11 10.07
C GLN A 503 6.86 12.03 10.06
N THR A 504 6.99 13.17 10.73
CA THR A 504 5.94 14.18 10.86
C THR A 504 5.89 15.11 9.63
N PRO A 505 4.80 15.88 9.43
CA PRO A 505 4.64 16.76 8.27
C PRO A 505 5.68 17.88 8.14
N ASP A 506 6.42 18.19 9.20
CA ASP A 506 7.55 19.12 9.25
C ASP A 506 8.90 18.46 8.87
N ASP A 507 8.85 17.27 8.26
CA ASP A 507 9.97 16.47 7.77
C ASP A 507 10.93 15.96 8.86
N VAL A 508 10.53 16.04 10.13
CA VAL A 508 11.28 15.50 11.27
C VAL A 508 11.01 14.00 11.44
N ILE A 509 12.09 13.24 11.67
CA ILE A 509 12.05 11.81 11.96
C ILE A 509 12.05 11.61 13.48
N HIS A 510 11.04 10.90 13.95
CA HIS A 510 10.87 10.50 15.33
C HIS A 510 11.14 9.01 15.44
N LEU A 511 12.10 8.62 16.28
CA LEU A 511 12.49 7.23 16.47
C LEU A 511 12.45 6.89 17.95
N ILE A 512 11.84 5.76 18.28
CA ILE A 512 11.90 5.16 19.62
C ILE A 512 12.57 3.79 19.56
N THR A 513 13.23 3.45 20.66
CA THR A 513 13.76 2.12 20.95
C THR A 513 12.96 1.50 22.10
N SER A 514 13.45 0.44 22.73
CA SER A 514 12.77 -0.17 23.88
C SER A 514 12.60 0.79 25.06
N LYS A 515 13.38 1.88 25.12
CA LYS A 515 13.29 2.88 26.21
C LYS A 515 13.59 4.31 25.80
N GLN A 516 14.34 4.52 24.72
CA GLN A 516 14.86 5.81 24.32
C GLN A 516 14.09 6.42 23.14
N TYR A 517 14.11 7.74 23.05
CA TYR A 517 13.48 8.55 22.01
C TYR A 517 14.51 9.51 21.41
N TYR A 518 14.58 9.50 20.08
CA TYR A 518 15.48 10.26 19.25
C TYR A 518 14.69 11.05 18.22
N VAL A 519 15.17 12.26 17.91
CA VAL A 519 14.56 13.14 16.92
C VAL A 519 15.65 13.67 16.02
N PHE A 520 15.49 13.57 14.71
CA PHE A 520 16.44 14.12 13.76
C PHE A 520 15.81 14.39 12.39
N ASN A 521 16.45 15.18 11.54
CA ASN A 521 16.02 15.40 10.16
C ASN A 521 17.01 14.83 9.14
N LEU A 522 16.62 14.84 7.86
CA LEU A 522 17.48 14.39 6.76
C LEU A 522 18.84 15.12 6.74
N GLN A 523 18.86 16.44 6.96
CA GLN A 523 20.11 17.21 6.92
C GLN A 523 21.10 16.82 8.00
N TRP A 524 20.61 16.42 9.17
CA TRP A 524 21.49 15.87 10.19
C TRP A 524 22.14 14.57 9.73
N ILE A 525 21.45 13.70 9.00
CA ILE A 525 22.11 12.49 8.47
C ILE A 525 23.18 12.87 7.42
N LEU A 526 22.95 13.94 6.65
CA LEU A 526 23.81 14.39 5.55
C LEU A 526 25.04 15.21 5.96
N GLU A 527 25.01 15.90 7.09
CA GLU A 527 26.06 16.85 7.52
C GLU A 527 27.48 16.25 7.45
N ASN A 528 27.62 14.97 7.79
CA ASN A 528 28.90 14.24 7.80
C ASN A 528 29.08 13.29 6.61
N ALA A 529 28.21 13.37 5.59
CA ALA A 529 28.35 12.56 4.40
C ALA A 529 29.54 13.03 3.56
N PRO A 530 30.32 12.12 2.95
CA PRO A 530 31.31 12.45 1.94
C PRO A 530 30.70 13.27 0.79
N PRO A 531 31.40 14.26 0.21
CA PRO A 531 30.87 15.08 -0.88
C PRO A 531 30.36 14.28 -2.08
N ASP A 532 31.04 13.18 -2.42
CA ASP A 532 30.69 12.22 -3.46
C ASP A 532 29.57 11.26 -3.04
N ALA A 533 29.23 11.15 -1.76
CA ALA A 533 28.05 10.44 -1.27
C ALA A 533 26.79 11.33 -1.24
N ARG A 534 26.93 12.65 -1.47
CA ARG A 534 25.84 13.64 -1.47
C ARG A 534 25.11 13.79 -2.82
N ILE A 535 25.38 12.95 -3.82
CA ILE A 535 24.92 13.11 -5.23
C ILE A 535 23.37 13.19 -5.35
N PRO A 536 22.78 14.10 -6.16
CA PRO A 536 23.15 15.49 -6.48
C PRO A 536 21.99 16.50 -6.22
N ALA A 537 22.29 17.80 -6.32
CA ALA A 537 21.29 18.86 -6.39
C ALA A 537 20.42 18.71 -7.65
N LYS A 538 19.15 18.30 -7.45
CA LYS A 538 18.20 17.70 -8.41
C LYS A 538 18.51 16.25 -8.73
N TYR A 539 17.58 15.40 -8.27
CA TYR A 539 17.39 14.01 -8.69
C TYR A 539 17.86 13.78 -10.13
N ASP A 540 18.94 13.02 -10.31
CA ASP A 540 19.38 12.55 -11.62
C ASP A 540 18.43 11.43 -12.08
N ALA A 541 17.20 11.84 -12.37
CA ALA A 541 16.15 10.94 -12.77
C ALA A 541 16.21 10.88 -14.29
N LYS A 542 16.89 9.85 -14.80
CA LYS A 542 16.76 9.45 -16.20
C LYS A 542 15.27 9.32 -16.52
N VAL A 543 14.78 10.06 -17.52
CA VAL A 543 13.38 9.98 -17.96
C VAL A 543 13.00 8.50 -18.22
N PRO A 544 11.87 8.01 -17.67
CA PRO A 544 11.53 6.60 -17.79
C PRO A 544 11.14 6.23 -19.23
N GLY A 545 11.54 5.03 -19.64
CA GLY A 545 11.29 4.50 -20.98
C GLY A 545 12.35 4.87 -22.01
N VAL A 546 12.08 4.58 -23.28
CA VAL A 546 12.90 5.01 -24.43
C VAL A 546 12.33 6.31 -24.96
N VAL A 547 13.13 7.37 -25.06
CA VAL A 547 12.68 8.65 -25.62
C VAL A 547 12.42 8.51 -27.12
N ILE A 548 11.22 8.88 -27.56
CA ILE A 548 10.86 8.95 -28.98
C ILE A 548 11.04 10.37 -29.51
N ASP A 549 10.55 11.37 -28.75
CA ASP A 549 10.71 12.79 -29.08
C ASP A 549 10.88 13.64 -27.82
N HIS A 550 11.52 14.80 -27.98
CA HIS A 550 11.72 15.80 -26.92
C HIS A 550 11.46 17.21 -27.47
N SER A 551 10.72 17.99 -26.69
CA SER A 551 10.50 19.41 -26.94
C SER A 551 10.70 20.20 -25.65
N ALA A 552 11.82 20.92 -25.57
CA ALA A 552 12.18 21.69 -24.38
C ALA A 552 11.09 22.72 -24.02
N ALA A 553 10.81 22.86 -22.72
CA ALA A 553 9.75 23.74 -22.22
C ALA A 553 9.87 25.20 -22.70
N LYS A 554 11.12 25.69 -22.87
CA LYS A 554 11.43 27.03 -23.42
C LYS A 554 10.85 27.30 -24.81
N SER A 555 10.63 26.26 -25.61
CA SER A 555 10.01 26.39 -26.94
C SER A 555 8.53 26.76 -26.86
N ARG A 556 7.89 26.53 -25.70
CA ARG A 556 6.44 26.62 -25.49
C ARG A 556 5.62 25.75 -26.46
N ARG A 557 6.28 24.80 -27.13
CA ARG A 557 5.69 23.71 -27.92
C ARG A 557 5.78 22.45 -27.08
N TYR A 558 4.65 21.95 -26.60
CA TYR A 558 4.58 20.81 -25.71
C TYR A 558 4.08 19.57 -26.46
N ILE A 559 4.52 18.39 -26.04
CA ILE A 559 4.13 17.13 -26.66
C ILE A 559 2.69 16.78 -26.24
N GLY A 560 1.82 16.66 -27.24
CA GLY A 560 0.39 16.40 -27.09
C GLY A 560 0.07 14.92 -27.14
N SER A 561 -0.78 14.50 -28.08
CA SER A 561 -1.55 13.26 -27.95
C SER A 561 -0.86 12.07 -28.66
N PRO A 562 -0.17 11.18 -27.93
CA PRO A 562 0.58 10.11 -28.56
C PRO A 562 -0.34 8.98 -29.03
N SER A 563 0.02 8.33 -30.13
CA SER A 563 -0.63 7.10 -30.62
C SER A 563 0.40 6.11 -31.15
N ILE A 564 0.11 4.82 -31.10
CA ILE A 564 0.99 3.76 -31.60
C ILE A 564 0.21 2.74 -32.44
N ALA A 565 0.84 2.26 -33.51
CA ALA A 565 0.37 1.14 -34.32
C ALA A 565 1.51 0.14 -34.59
N ILE A 566 1.16 -1.14 -34.69
CA ILE A 566 2.05 -2.21 -35.17
C ILE A 566 1.70 -2.47 -36.64
N LEU A 567 2.71 -2.37 -37.51
CA LEU A 567 2.61 -2.71 -38.92
C LEU A 567 2.53 -4.23 -39.12
N PRO A 568 1.95 -4.72 -40.24
CA PRO A 568 1.86 -6.16 -40.50
C PRO A 568 3.21 -6.90 -40.52
N ASP A 569 4.30 -6.19 -40.77
CA ASP A 569 5.67 -6.73 -40.76
C ASP A 569 6.37 -6.63 -39.39
N GLY A 570 5.65 -6.18 -38.36
CA GLY A 570 6.14 -6.10 -36.98
C GLY A 570 6.83 -4.79 -36.61
N ARG A 571 7.00 -3.84 -37.54
CA ARG A 571 7.56 -2.51 -37.24
C ARG A 571 6.55 -1.65 -36.50
N TYR A 572 7.02 -0.70 -35.68
CA TYR A 572 6.13 0.18 -34.92
C TYR A 572 6.12 1.58 -35.51
N VAL A 573 4.95 2.19 -35.56
CA VAL A 573 4.79 3.60 -35.90
C VAL A 573 4.13 4.31 -34.73
N ALA A 574 4.69 5.45 -34.35
CA ALA A 574 4.17 6.32 -33.31
C ALA A 574 3.93 7.72 -33.87
N SER A 575 2.96 8.43 -33.30
CA SER A 575 2.70 9.82 -33.63
C SER A 575 2.41 10.64 -32.39
N HIS A 576 2.65 11.94 -32.44
CA HIS A 576 1.99 12.89 -31.54
C HIS A 576 1.80 14.25 -32.22
N ASP A 577 0.94 15.07 -31.62
CA ASP A 577 0.77 16.48 -31.97
C ASP A 577 1.54 17.41 -31.00
N PHE A 578 1.62 18.71 -31.33
CA PHE A 578 2.36 19.71 -30.53
C PHE A 578 1.44 20.82 -30.05
N PHE A 579 1.11 20.94 -28.76
CA PHE A 579 0.20 21.97 -28.24
C PHE A 579 0.93 23.10 -27.49
N GLY A 580 0.18 24.12 -27.08
CA GLY A 580 0.68 25.20 -26.25
C GLY A 580 1.01 26.48 -27.03
N PRO A 581 1.42 27.56 -26.32
CA PRO A 581 1.50 28.90 -26.90
C PRO A 581 2.48 29.06 -28.05
N GLY A 582 3.48 28.17 -28.17
CA GLY A 582 4.44 28.15 -29.27
C GLY A 582 3.96 27.34 -30.49
N SER A 583 2.73 26.81 -30.48
CA SER A 583 2.19 25.98 -31.55
C SER A 583 0.95 26.60 -32.22
N LYS A 584 0.72 26.23 -33.49
CA LYS A 584 -0.51 26.55 -34.25
C LYS A 584 -1.64 25.53 -34.06
N GLU A 585 -1.36 24.49 -33.27
CA GLU A 585 -2.29 23.43 -32.92
C GLU A 585 -2.93 22.68 -34.10
N ASN A 586 -2.13 22.40 -35.13
CA ASN A 586 -2.55 21.73 -36.36
C ASN A 586 -1.49 20.81 -37.00
N ARG A 587 -0.43 20.44 -36.28
CA ARG A 587 0.67 19.61 -36.79
C ARG A 587 0.82 18.32 -35.99
N SER A 588 1.14 17.24 -36.70
CA SER A 588 1.48 15.94 -36.13
C SER A 588 2.82 15.46 -36.68
N ALA A 589 3.66 14.87 -35.81
CA ALA A 589 4.91 14.22 -36.16
C ALA A 589 4.75 12.69 -36.14
N ILE A 590 5.41 12.01 -37.08
CA ILE A 590 5.40 10.55 -37.24
C ILE A 590 6.80 10.00 -37.01
N PHE A 591 6.89 8.90 -36.28
CA PHE A 591 8.12 8.20 -35.92
C PHE A 591 7.96 6.72 -36.21
N ARG A 592 9.04 6.06 -36.61
CA ARG A 592 9.06 4.61 -36.81
C ARG A 592 10.21 3.96 -36.06
N SER A 593 9.97 2.75 -35.57
CA SER A 593 10.97 1.88 -34.99
C SER A 593 11.10 0.59 -35.81
N GLU A 594 12.34 0.27 -36.17
CA GLU A 594 12.71 -0.95 -36.91
C GLU A 594 13.10 -2.10 -35.96
N ASP A 595 13.30 -1.81 -34.66
CA ASP A 595 13.91 -2.70 -33.67
C ASP A 595 13.03 -2.94 -32.44
N ARG A 596 11.71 -2.91 -32.65
CA ARG A 596 10.67 -3.17 -31.64
C ARG A 596 10.71 -2.18 -30.46
N GLY A 597 11.00 -0.92 -30.77
CA GLY A 597 10.90 0.23 -29.87
C GLY A 597 12.18 0.57 -29.12
N LYS A 598 13.33 -0.04 -29.46
CA LYS A 598 14.62 0.27 -28.83
C LYS A 598 15.18 1.60 -29.35
N THR A 599 14.98 1.87 -30.64
CA THR A 599 15.32 3.14 -31.28
C THR A 599 14.16 3.63 -32.17
N TRP A 600 14.09 4.94 -32.36
CA TRP A 600 13.03 5.60 -33.11
C TRP A 600 13.61 6.65 -34.05
N LYS A 601 13.08 6.70 -35.27
CA LYS A 601 13.43 7.70 -36.28
C LYS A 601 12.20 8.55 -36.60
N LYS A 602 12.31 9.87 -36.52
CA LYS A 602 11.29 10.79 -37.06
C LYS A 602 11.26 10.67 -38.58
N LEU A 603 10.10 10.35 -39.14
CA LEU A 603 9.91 10.22 -40.59
C LEU A 603 9.43 11.53 -41.20
N THR A 604 8.34 12.08 -40.67
CA THR A 604 7.69 13.26 -41.25
C THR A 604 6.93 14.09 -40.22
N GLU A 605 6.62 15.34 -40.55
CA GLU A 605 5.75 16.22 -39.78
C GLU A 605 4.88 17.06 -40.72
N PHE A 606 3.57 16.80 -40.72
CA PHE A 606 2.61 17.47 -41.61
C PHE A 606 1.58 18.29 -40.84
N SER A 607 0.97 19.25 -41.53
CA SER A 607 -0.14 20.06 -41.02
C SER A 607 -1.49 19.45 -41.38
N GLY A 608 -2.56 19.94 -40.76
CA GLY A 608 -3.91 19.46 -41.05
C GLY A 608 -4.26 18.15 -40.34
N GLN A 609 -3.61 17.85 -39.21
CA GLN A 609 -3.86 16.62 -38.43
C GLN A 609 -3.54 16.85 -36.94
N TRP A 610 -4.45 16.44 -36.06
CA TRP A 610 -4.44 16.71 -34.63
C TRP A 610 -5.28 15.70 -33.84
N TRP A 611 -4.97 15.46 -32.56
CA TRP A 611 -5.68 14.53 -31.65
C TRP A 611 -5.89 13.11 -32.19
N SER A 612 -4.96 12.64 -33.02
CA SER A 612 -5.23 11.56 -33.96
C SER A 612 -4.80 10.17 -33.50
N THR A 613 -5.56 9.16 -33.90
CA THR A 613 -5.27 7.75 -33.66
C THR A 613 -4.57 7.14 -34.87
N LEU A 614 -3.46 6.44 -34.64
CA LEU A 614 -2.85 5.54 -35.62
C LEU A 614 -3.49 4.15 -35.52
N PHE A 615 -3.79 3.55 -36.68
CA PHE A 615 -4.24 2.16 -36.74
C PHE A 615 -3.90 1.54 -38.07
N THR A 616 -3.70 0.22 -38.10
CA THR A 616 -3.49 -0.54 -39.32
C THR A 616 -4.77 -1.21 -39.76
N HIS A 617 -5.04 -1.18 -41.06
CA HIS A 617 -6.18 -1.87 -41.65
C HIS A 617 -5.84 -2.30 -43.07
N ARG A 618 -6.07 -3.58 -43.41
CA ARG A 618 -5.80 -4.15 -44.74
C ARG A 618 -4.41 -3.83 -45.30
N ARG A 619 -3.38 -3.95 -44.46
CA ARG A 619 -1.95 -3.67 -44.74
C ARG A 619 -1.57 -2.20 -44.90
N SER A 620 -2.52 -1.28 -44.92
CA SER A 620 -2.23 0.16 -44.90
C SER A 620 -2.23 0.69 -43.47
N LEU A 621 -1.47 1.76 -43.26
CA LEU A 621 -1.48 2.54 -42.03
C LEU A 621 -2.40 3.75 -42.20
N TYR A 622 -3.25 4.01 -41.21
CA TYR A 622 -4.15 5.15 -41.18
C TYR A 622 -3.88 6.02 -39.96
N ILE A 623 -4.14 7.32 -40.12
CA ILE A 623 -4.21 8.28 -39.01
C ILE A 623 -5.52 9.06 -39.13
N MET A 624 -6.34 9.03 -38.07
CA MET A 624 -7.67 9.66 -38.05
C MET A 624 -7.84 10.54 -36.82
N GLY A 625 -8.37 11.75 -37.01
CA GLY A 625 -8.59 12.73 -35.95
C GLY A 625 -9.17 14.01 -36.51
N THR A 626 -8.68 15.16 -36.04
CA THR A 626 -9.14 16.48 -36.47
C THR A 626 -8.09 17.22 -37.29
N SER A 627 -8.51 18.15 -38.17
CA SER A 627 -7.57 18.91 -39.00
C SER A 627 -6.74 19.95 -38.23
N ALA A 628 -7.23 20.36 -37.05
CA ALA A 628 -6.60 21.26 -36.09
C ALA A 628 -7.32 21.10 -34.74
N GLN A 629 -6.92 21.85 -33.71
CA GLN A 629 -7.73 21.98 -32.51
C GLN A 629 -9.15 22.44 -32.88
N TYR A 630 -10.16 21.62 -32.56
CA TYR A 630 -11.56 21.85 -32.95
C TYR A 630 -11.81 21.93 -34.47
N GLY A 631 -10.95 21.30 -35.28
CA GLY A 631 -11.04 21.27 -36.73
C GLY A 631 -12.09 20.31 -37.29
N LYS A 632 -11.92 19.94 -38.57
CA LYS A 632 -12.78 19.00 -39.31
C LYS A 632 -12.35 17.56 -39.04
N ALA A 633 -13.27 16.61 -39.12
CA ALA A 633 -12.93 15.18 -39.03
C ALA A 633 -12.20 14.75 -40.31
N VAL A 634 -10.97 14.24 -40.16
CA VAL A 634 -10.09 13.89 -41.28
C VAL A 634 -9.37 12.56 -41.05
N ILE A 635 -9.06 11.88 -42.15
CA ILE A 635 -8.27 10.64 -42.18
C ILE A 635 -7.21 10.71 -43.28
N ARG A 636 -6.04 10.14 -43.01
CA ARG A 636 -4.98 9.91 -44.01
C ARG A 636 -4.60 8.45 -44.06
N ARG A 637 -4.06 8.04 -45.20
CA ARG A 637 -3.51 6.70 -45.45
C ARG A 637 -2.03 6.82 -45.81
N SER A 638 -1.24 5.86 -45.35
CA SER A 638 0.11 5.58 -45.79
C SER A 638 0.20 4.11 -46.19
N ASP A 639 0.78 3.88 -47.37
CA ASP A 639 0.97 2.54 -47.96
C ASP A 639 2.46 2.12 -47.93
N ASP A 640 3.33 2.95 -47.35
CA ASP A 640 4.80 2.81 -47.33
C ASP A 640 5.38 2.92 -45.90
N ALA A 641 4.66 2.35 -44.93
CA ALA A 641 5.09 2.30 -43.53
C ALA A 641 5.35 3.68 -42.89
N GLY A 642 4.54 4.68 -43.26
CA GLY A 642 4.52 6.01 -42.62
C GLY A 642 5.46 7.05 -43.25
N GLU A 643 6.15 6.73 -44.35
CA GLU A 643 7.04 7.67 -45.06
C GLU A 643 6.23 8.77 -45.76
N THR A 644 5.20 8.37 -46.52
CA THR A 644 4.30 9.30 -47.23
C THR A 644 2.84 9.10 -46.83
N TRP A 645 2.06 10.18 -46.92
CA TRP A 645 0.68 10.22 -46.47
C TRP A 645 -0.22 10.95 -47.46
N THR A 646 -1.43 10.45 -47.66
CA THR A 646 -2.47 11.17 -48.40
C THR A 646 -2.83 12.50 -47.70
N THR A 647 -3.39 13.45 -48.46
CA THR A 647 -3.80 14.77 -47.94
C THR A 647 -5.32 14.91 -47.98
N PRO A 648 -5.99 15.19 -46.84
CA PRO A 648 -7.43 15.42 -46.76
C PRO A 648 -7.79 16.75 -47.41
N LYS A 649 -8.30 16.71 -48.64
CA LYS A 649 -8.71 17.92 -49.39
C LYS A 649 -10.23 18.02 -49.49
N ASP A 650 -10.89 16.90 -49.72
CA ASP A 650 -12.33 16.78 -49.99
C ASP A 650 -12.87 15.41 -49.57
N GLY A 651 -14.16 15.18 -49.84
CA GLY A 651 -14.87 13.95 -49.48
C GLY A 651 -14.35 12.68 -50.16
N ASN A 652 -13.44 12.77 -51.13
CA ASN A 652 -12.83 11.61 -51.78
C ASN A 652 -11.40 11.32 -51.29
N THR A 653 -10.79 12.28 -50.58
CA THR A 653 -9.35 12.26 -50.24
C THR A 653 -9.08 12.31 -48.75
N GLY A 654 -10.11 12.11 -47.91
CA GLY A 654 -9.98 11.97 -46.46
C GLY A 654 -10.64 13.07 -45.62
N LEU A 655 -11.32 14.06 -46.21
CA LEU A 655 -12.16 15.00 -45.45
C LEU A 655 -13.52 14.36 -45.17
N LEU A 656 -13.68 13.77 -43.99
CA LEU A 656 -14.83 12.93 -43.66
C LEU A 656 -16.08 13.73 -43.29
N ILE A 657 -15.91 14.83 -42.53
CA ILE A 657 -17.02 15.72 -42.19
C ILE A 657 -16.58 17.18 -42.34
N ALA A 658 -17.07 17.83 -43.39
CA ALA A 658 -16.64 19.17 -43.79
C ALA A 658 -17.26 20.32 -42.94
N GLN A 659 -18.39 20.08 -42.27
CA GLN A 659 -19.10 21.08 -41.48
C GLN A 659 -18.97 20.82 -39.97
N GLY A 660 -19.02 21.86 -39.15
CA GLY A 660 -18.88 21.73 -37.68
C GLY A 660 -17.45 21.81 -37.16
N GLN A 661 -17.32 21.56 -35.85
CA GLN A 661 -16.07 21.55 -35.08
C GLN A 661 -16.03 20.29 -34.23
N TYR A 662 -14.94 19.52 -34.35
CA TYR A 662 -14.83 18.19 -33.76
C TYR A 662 -13.75 18.09 -32.69
N HIS A 663 -13.91 17.16 -31.78
CA HIS A 663 -12.95 16.81 -30.74
C HIS A 663 -12.80 15.28 -30.70
N CYS A 664 -11.60 14.82 -30.36
CA CYS A 664 -11.28 13.44 -30.05
C CYS A 664 -9.94 13.39 -29.32
N ALA A 665 -9.43 12.18 -29.06
CA ALA A 665 -8.05 11.90 -28.68
C ALA A 665 -7.65 10.53 -29.27
N PRO A 666 -6.37 10.13 -29.23
CA PRO A 666 -5.95 8.79 -29.61
C PRO A 666 -6.65 7.71 -28.78
N VAL A 667 -7.65 7.02 -29.32
CA VAL A 667 -8.45 6.01 -28.60
C VAL A 667 -8.79 4.87 -29.58
N PRO A 668 -9.21 3.68 -29.10
CA PRO A 668 -9.33 2.50 -29.94
C PRO A 668 -10.18 2.68 -31.20
N VAL A 669 -9.67 2.14 -32.31
CA VAL A 669 -10.43 1.83 -33.52
C VAL A 669 -10.72 0.34 -33.51
N VAL A 670 -11.99 -0.03 -33.62
CA VAL A 670 -12.43 -1.43 -33.48
C VAL A 670 -13.02 -1.94 -34.78
N VAL A 671 -12.62 -3.13 -35.20
CA VAL A 671 -13.30 -3.88 -36.27
C VAL A 671 -14.27 -4.86 -35.61
N HIS A 672 -15.57 -4.70 -35.86
CA HIS A 672 -16.60 -5.58 -35.32
C HIS A 672 -17.77 -5.71 -36.30
N LYS A 673 -18.28 -6.93 -36.48
CA LYS A 673 -19.38 -7.26 -37.40
C LYS A 673 -19.20 -6.65 -38.81
N GLY A 674 -18.01 -6.82 -39.39
CA GLY A 674 -17.70 -6.37 -40.75
C GLY A 674 -17.58 -4.85 -40.91
N ARG A 675 -17.50 -4.08 -39.82
CA ARG A 675 -17.40 -2.62 -39.84
C ARG A 675 -16.25 -2.12 -38.95
N ILE A 676 -15.73 -0.95 -39.29
CA ILE A 676 -14.79 -0.20 -38.46
C ILE A 676 -15.58 0.82 -37.64
N TRP A 677 -15.21 1.01 -36.38
CA TRP A 677 -15.89 1.87 -35.42
C TRP A 677 -14.92 2.81 -34.73
N ARG A 678 -15.33 4.08 -34.60
CA ARG A 678 -14.55 5.15 -33.97
C ARG A 678 -15.46 6.13 -33.25
N ALA A 679 -15.25 6.34 -31.95
CA ALA A 679 -15.95 7.39 -31.20
C ALA A 679 -15.46 8.79 -31.61
N MET A 680 -16.30 9.80 -31.55
CA MET A 680 -15.94 11.20 -31.80
C MET A 680 -16.83 12.11 -30.94
N GLU A 681 -16.39 13.34 -30.74
CA GLU A 681 -17.24 14.40 -30.17
C GLU A 681 -17.33 15.59 -31.12
N ASP A 682 -18.45 16.32 -31.07
CA ASP A 682 -18.55 17.64 -31.67
C ASP A 682 -18.93 18.70 -30.62
N ARG A 683 -18.70 19.97 -30.97
CA ARG A 683 -19.10 21.11 -30.14
C ARG A 683 -20.10 21.99 -30.90
N ASN A 684 -21.39 21.81 -30.62
CA ASN A 684 -22.43 22.54 -31.34
C ASN A 684 -23.59 23.05 -30.45
N PRO A 685 -23.87 24.36 -30.44
CA PRO A 685 -23.00 25.41 -30.98
C PRO A 685 -21.66 25.44 -30.23
N PRO A 686 -20.56 25.89 -30.87
CA PRO A 686 -19.29 26.09 -30.15
C PRO A 686 -19.47 27.06 -28.98
N LYS A 687 -19.16 26.62 -27.76
CA LYS A 687 -19.13 27.46 -26.55
C LYS A 687 -17.80 27.23 -25.81
N GLU A 688 -17.71 27.67 -24.56
CA GLU A 688 -16.64 27.35 -23.62
C GLU A 688 -16.37 25.83 -23.56
N TRP A 689 -15.14 25.50 -23.16
CA TRP A 689 -14.67 24.13 -23.09
C TRP A 689 -15.61 23.25 -22.25
N GLY A 690 -16.07 22.13 -22.81
CA GLY A 690 -16.89 21.14 -22.11
C GLY A 690 -18.42 21.34 -22.16
N VAL A 691 -18.93 22.56 -22.36
CA VAL A 691 -20.37 22.84 -22.20
C VAL A 691 -21.26 22.15 -23.25
N ASN A 692 -20.81 22.13 -24.51
CA ASN A 692 -21.60 21.65 -25.65
C ASN A 692 -20.97 20.44 -26.34
N PHE A 693 -20.19 19.64 -25.62
CA PHE A 693 -19.65 18.40 -26.17
C PHE A 693 -20.76 17.37 -26.34
N ARG A 694 -20.92 16.89 -27.58
CA ARG A 694 -21.88 15.85 -27.93
C ARG A 694 -21.13 14.63 -28.45
N SER A 695 -21.31 13.49 -27.77
CA SER A 695 -20.71 12.22 -28.15
C SER A 695 -21.46 11.58 -29.31
N PHE A 696 -20.72 10.93 -30.21
CA PHE A 696 -21.25 10.08 -31.27
C PHE A 696 -20.22 9.05 -31.73
N VAL A 697 -20.66 8.12 -32.56
CA VAL A 697 -19.78 7.09 -33.14
C VAL A 697 -19.85 7.16 -34.66
N MET A 698 -18.68 7.13 -35.29
CA MET A 698 -18.51 6.98 -36.74
C MET A 698 -18.26 5.51 -37.09
N SER A 699 -18.80 5.07 -38.22
CA SER A 699 -18.56 3.71 -38.71
C SER A 699 -18.56 3.61 -40.23
N ALA A 700 -17.69 2.77 -40.78
CA ALA A 700 -17.62 2.42 -42.20
C ALA A 700 -17.58 0.89 -42.38
N PRO A 701 -18.09 0.33 -43.50
CA PRO A 701 -17.81 -1.06 -43.86
C PRO A 701 -16.30 -1.31 -43.84
N ALA A 702 -15.87 -2.43 -43.24
CA ALA A 702 -14.46 -2.76 -43.12
C ALA A 702 -13.80 -3.05 -44.49
N ASP A 703 -14.61 -3.17 -45.54
CA ASP A 703 -14.16 -3.36 -46.90
C ASP A 703 -14.19 -2.14 -47.81
N ALA A 704 -14.75 -1.03 -47.33
CA ALA A 704 -14.83 0.21 -48.07
C ALA A 704 -13.47 0.95 -48.12
N ASP A 705 -13.36 1.89 -49.06
CA ASP A 705 -12.28 2.87 -49.03
C ASP A 705 -12.54 3.89 -47.91
N LEU A 706 -11.69 3.86 -46.88
CA LEU A 706 -11.82 4.70 -45.70
C LEU A 706 -11.52 6.18 -45.97
N LEU A 707 -10.88 6.52 -47.10
CA LEU A 707 -10.63 7.92 -47.49
C LEU A 707 -11.89 8.62 -48.00
N LYS A 708 -12.91 7.86 -48.41
CA LYS A 708 -14.16 8.41 -48.92
C LYS A 708 -15.14 8.71 -47.78
N ALA A 709 -15.61 9.95 -47.71
CA ALA A 709 -16.61 10.39 -46.74
C ALA A 709 -17.92 9.61 -46.85
N GLU A 710 -18.35 9.22 -48.07
CA GLU A 710 -19.56 8.42 -48.31
C GLU A 710 -19.52 7.03 -47.68
N SER A 711 -18.33 6.48 -47.41
CA SER A 711 -18.17 5.21 -46.72
C SER A 711 -18.56 5.29 -45.25
N TRP A 712 -18.56 6.49 -44.66
CA TRP A 712 -18.75 6.71 -43.24
C TRP A 712 -20.19 7.11 -42.92
N THR A 713 -20.70 6.50 -41.86
CA THR A 713 -21.99 6.79 -41.23
C THR A 713 -21.75 7.25 -39.80
N SER A 714 -22.74 7.89 -39.17
CA SER A 714 -22.65 8.31 -37.78
C SER A 714 -23.95 8.06 -37.04
N THR A 715 -23.85 7.85 -35.74
CA THR A 715 -25.00 7.83 -34.83
C THR A 715 -25.61 9.23 -34.67
N ASN A 716 -26.75 9.33 -33.98
CA ASN A 716 -27.21 10.60 -33.39
C ASN A 716 -26.13 11.26 -32.49
N ARG A 717 -26.35 12.54 -32.16
CA ARG A 717 -25.46 13.34 -31.29
C ARG A 717 -26.03 13.37 -29.88
N LEU A 718 -25.32 12.80 -28.92
CA LEU A 718 -25.74 12.75 -27.51
C LEU A 718 -25.04 13.86 -26.73
N ARG A 719 -25.81 14.84 -26.24
CA ARG A 719 -25.29 16.00 -25.48
C ARG A 719 -25.08 15.64 -24.01
N PHE A 720 -24.00 16.12 -23.40
CA PHE A 720 -23.85 16.08 -21.94
C PHE A 720 -24.91 16.97 -21.28
N ASN A 721 -25.78 16.41 -20.45
CA ASN A 721 -26.72 17.20 -19.67
C ASN A 721 -25.98 17.85 -18.50
N GLN A 722 -26.04 19.18 -18.39
CA GLN A 722 -25.38 19.93 -17.32
C GLN A 722 -25.98 19.67 -15.92
N ALA A 723 -27.12 18.97 -15.83
CA ALA A 723 -27.66 18.46 -14.57
C ALA A 723 -27.00 17.14 -14.12
N TRP A 724 -26.27 16.45 -15.00
CA TRP A 724 -25.56 15.23 -14.63
C TRP A 724 -24.31 15.53 -13.81
N PRO A 725 -23.84 14.55 -13.01
CA PRO A 725 -22.60 14.72 -12.26
C PRO A 725 -21.38 14.98 -13.17
N GLY A 726 -20.65 16.06 -12.89
CA GLY A 726 -19.52 16.52 -13.71
C GLY A 726 -19.87 17.69 -14.63
N ARG A 727 -18.92 18.09 -15.50
CA ARG A 727 -19.06 19.28 -16.37
C ARG A 727 -18.89 19.02 -17.86
N ALA A 728 -18.32 17.87 -18.23
CA ALA A 728 -18.11 17.46 -19.62
C ALA A 728 -17.82 15.95 -19.72
N TRP A 729 -18.09 15.38 -20.89
CA TRP A 729 -17.62 14.05 -21.30
C TRP A 729 -16.90 14.12 -22.65
N LEU A 730 -15.91 13.26 -22.87
CA LEU A 730 -15.10 13.28 -24.09
C LEU A 730 -14.20 12.05 -24.21
N GLU A 731 -13.52 11.94 -25.36
CA GLU A 731 -12.44 10.97 -25.62
C GLU A 731 -12.93 9.52 -25.51
N GLY A 732 -14.02 9.23 -26.21
CA GLY A 732 -14.73 7.95 -26.10
C GLY A 732 -13.94 6.73 -26.58
N ASN A 733 -14.05 5.62 -25.85
CA ASN A 733 -13.45 4.33 -26.19
C ASN A 733 -14.52 3.38 -26.74
N ILE A 734 -14.41 2.99 -28.00
CA ILE A 734 -15.26 1.91 -28.54
C ILE A 734 -14.76 0.58 -28.00
N VAL A 735 -15.65 -0.17 -27.35
CA VAL A 735 -15.35 -1.48 -26.75
C VAL A 735 -16.46 -2.47 -27.09
N VAL A 736 -16.08 -3.71 -27.37
CA VAL A 736 -17.02 -4.83 -27.53
C VAL A 736 -17.21 -5.49 -26.16
N THR A 737 -18.46 -5.58 -25.70
CA THR A 737 -18.82 -6.25 -24.44
C THR A 737 -18.66 -7.77 -24.57
N SER A 738 -18.65 -8.49 -23.44
CA SER A 738 -18.59 -9.97 -23.42
C SER A 738 -19.79 -10.59 -24.15
N GLU A 739 -20.93 -9.90 -24.22
CA GLU A 739 -22.12 -10.28 -24.98
C GLU A 739 -22.07 -9.87 -26.47
N GLY A 740 -20.95 -9.32 -26.93
CA GLY A 740 -20.75 -8.93 -28.33
C GLY A 740 -21.46 -7.64 -28.74
N LYS A 741 -21.91 -6.82 -27.78
CA LYS A 741 -22.51 -5.49 -28.01
C LYS A 741 -21.42 -4.42 -28.07
N LEU A 742 -21.71 -3.27 -28.68
CA LEU A 742 -20.79 -2.14 -28.73
C LEU A 742 -21.19 -1.08 -27.69
N VAL A 743 -20.19 -0.58 -26.97
CA VAL A 743 -20.33 0.57 -26.07
C VAL A 743 -19.25 1.60 -26.38
N ASN A 744 -19.54 2.86 -26.06
CA ASN A 744 -18.59 3.96 -26.08
C ASN A 744 -18.35 4.46 -24.66
N ILE A 745 -17.15 4.25 -24.11
CA ILE A 745 -16.81 4.63 -22.73
C ILE A 745 -16.04 5.95 -22.72
N LEU A 746 -16.64 7.00 -22.17
CA LEU A 746 -16.11 8.36 -22.16
C LEU A 746 -15.49 8.71 -20.82
N ARG A 747 -14.43 9.53 -20.84
CA ARG A 747 -13.94 10.17 -19.61
C ARG A 747 -14.93 11.25 -19.17
N VAL A 748 -15.11 11.42 -17.86
CA VAL A 748 -15.99 12.46 -17.30
C VAL A 748 -15.15 13.47 -16.53
N GLN A 749 -15.24 14.75 -16.91
CA GLN A 749 -14.54 15.81 -16.20
C GLN A 749 -15.31 16.20 -14.95
N ARG A 750 -14.68 16.00 -13.79
CA ARG A 750 -15.17 16.40 -12.47
C ARG A 750 -14.03 16.40 -11.44
N ASP A 751 -14.25 17.02 -10.28
CA ASP A 751 -13.19 17.27 -9.27
C ASP A 751 -13.36 16.40 -8.00
N ASP A 752 -14.52 15.77 -7.82
CA ASP A 752 -14.93 15.02 -6.65
C ASP A 752 -14.64 13.51 -6.75
N GLU A 753 -14.84 12.91 -7.93
CA GLU A 753 -14.71 11.47 -8.16
C GLU A 753 -14.10 11.12 -9.52
N GLU A 754 -13.37 10.01 -9.61
CA GLU A 754 -12.93 9.48 -10.90
C GLU A 754 -14.03 8.61 -11.54
N THR A 755 -14.70 9.16 -12.54
CA THR A 755 -15.89 8.57 -13.18
C THR A 755 -15.68 8.42 -14.68
N ALA A 756 -16.20 7.34 -15.27
CA ALA A 756 -16.40 7.20 -16.71
C ALA A 756 -17.90 7.01 -17.03
N ALA A 757 -18.30 7.28 -18.27
CA ALA A 757 -19.68 7.13 -18.74
C ALA A 757 -19.75 6.07 -19.84
N ILE A 758 -20.59 5.04 -19.66
CA ILE A 758 -20.83 4.00 -20.66
C ILE A 758 -22.01 4.40 -21.55
N VAL A 759 -21.74 4.80 -22.79
CA VAL A 759 -22.78 5.09 -23.77
C VAL A 759 -23.07 3.85 -24.61
N ARG A 760 -24.33 3.41 -24.62
CA ARG A 760 -24.79 2.23 -25.36
C ARG A 760 -24.99 2.57 -26.84
N ILE A 761 -24.56 1.67 -27.72
CA ILE A 761 -24.76 1.79 -29.17
C ILE A 761 -25.80 0.75 -29.61
N SER A 762 -26.80 1.18 -30.38
CA SER A 762 -27.84 0.28 -30.92
C SER A 762 -27.25 -0.77 -31.85
N ASP A 763 -27.93 -1.92 -31.99
CA ASP A 763 -27.45 -3.03 -32.82
C ASP A 763 -27.29 -2.67 -34.31
N ASP A 764 -28.08 -1.71 -34.80
CA ASP A 764 -27.98 -1.18 -36.16
C ASP A 764 -26.89 -0.09 -36.32
N GLY A 765 -26.24 0.30 -35.23
CA GLY A 765 -25.17 1.30 -35.21
C GLY A 765 -25.62 2.74 -35.46
N LYS A 766 -26.93 3.03 -35.39
CA LYS A 766 -27.47 4.37 -35.70
C LYS A 766 -27.76 5.24 -34.48
N THR A 767 -27.84 4.65 -33.29
CA THR A 767 -28.22 5.37 -32.08
C THR A 767 -27.23 5.14 -30.94
N VAL A 768 -26.86 6.23 -30.26
CA VAL A 768 -26.24 6.25 -28.95
C VAL A 768 -27.24 6.70 -27.90
N SER A 769 -27.22 6.04 -26.74
CA SER A 769 -28.09 6.33 -25.60
C SER A 769 -27.32 6.20 -24.28
N PHE A 770 -27.80 6.90 -23.25
CA PHE A 770 -27.17 6.96 -21.93
C PHE A 770 -28.25 7.09 -20.86
N ASP A 771 -28.12 6.30 -19.80
CA ASP A 771 -28.96 6.32 -18.61
C ASP A 771 -28.14 6.82 -17.41
N PRO A 772 -28.39 8.04 -16.90
CA PRO A 772 -27.59 8.63 -15.83
C PRO A 772 -27.67 7.86 -14.50
N ASP A 773 -28.69 7.03 -14.29
CA ASP A 773 -28.85 6.28 -13.04
C ASP A 773 -27.99 5.00 -13.02
N SER A 774 -27.60 4.47 -14.19
CA SER A 774 -26.92 3.17 -14.30
C SER A 774 -25.62 3.16 -15.11
N ASP A 775 -25.38 4.17 -15.95
CA ASP A 775 -24.27 4.19 -16.91
C ASP A 775 -23.05 5.03 -16.48
N PHE A 776 -23.12 5.71 -15.33
CA PHE A 776 -21.93 6.25 -14.68
C PHE A 776 -21.23 5.15 -13.87
N ILE A 777 -19.94 4.97 -14.11
CA ILE A 777 -19.12 3.98 -13.41
C ILE A 777 -17.97 4.65 -12.68
N ARG A 778 -17.62 4.11 -11.51
CA ARG A 778 -16.38 4.46 -10.84
C ARG A 778 -15.23 3.82 -11.62
N PHE A 779 -14.31 4.65 -12.10
CA PHE A 779 -13.23 4.21 -12.96
C PHE A 779 -11.96 4.94 -12.57
N TYR A 780 -10.95 4.21 -12.08
CA TYR A 780 -9.70 4.80 -11.63
C TYR A 780 -9.00 5.53 -12.81
N GLY A 781 -8.69 6.81 -12.64
CA GLY A 781 -8.21 7.69 -13.72
C GLY A 781 -9.26 8.08 -14.77
N GLY A 782 -10.56 7.88 -14.49
CA GLY A 782 -11.68 8.15 -15.43
C GLY A 782 -11.90 9.62 -15.76
N THR A 783 -11.25 10.52 -15.04
CA THR A 783 -11.18 11.95 -15.35
C THR A 783 -10.10 12.31 -16.35
N ASN A 784 -9.30 11.34 -16.82
CA ASN A 784 -8.25 11.52 -17.82
C ASN A 784 -8.50 10.71 -19.09
N LYS A 785 -7.73 11.00 -20.13
CA LYS A 785 -7.65 10.14 -21.30
C LYS A 785 -7.20 8.75 -20.88
N PHE A 786 -7.95 7.73 -21.30
CA PHE A 786 -7.59 6.32 -21.14
C PHE A 786 -7.84 5.55 -22.43
N THR A 787 -7.24 4.36 -22.54
CA THR A 787 -7.41 3.43 -23.66
C THR A 787 -7.79 2.06 -23.08
N ILE A 788 -9.00 1.57 -23.41
CA ILE A 788 -9.48 0.24 -22.99
C ILE A 788 -9.26 -0.78 -24.11
N ARG A 789 -8.71 -1.95 -23.79
CA ARG A 789 -8.64 -3.10 -24.73
C ARG A 789 -8.99 -4.40 -24.04
N TYR A 790 -9.66 -5.28 -24.76
CA TYR A 790 -10.00 -6.62 -24.30
C TYR A 790 -8.85 -7.60 -24.60
N ASP A 791 -8.48 -8.39 -23.61
CA ASP A 791 -7.51 -9.47 -23.74
C ASP A 791 -8.23 -10.82 -23.84
N PRO A 792 -8.21 -11.51 -25.00
CA PRO A 792 -8.86 -12.81 -25.14
C PRO A 792 -8.24 -13.92 -24.28
N THR A 793 -6.98 -13.78 -23.86
CA THR A 793 -6.29 -14.79 -23.05
C THR A 793 -6.76 -14.76 -21.61
N SER A 794 -6.76 -13.58 -20.98
CA SER A 794 -7.25 -13.42 -19.60
C SER A 794 -8.77 -13.21 -19.52
N LYS A 795 -9.48 -13.02 -20.64
CA LYS A 795 -10.89 -12.65 -20.69
C LYS A 795 -11.24 -11.39 -19.89
N LEU A 796 -10.28 -10.48 -19.74
CA LEU A 796 -10.43 -9.22 -19.03
C LEU A 796 -10.26 -8.03 -19.97
N TYR A 797 -10.91 -6.94 -19.63
CA TYR A 797 -10.62 -5.61 -20.14
C TYR A 797 -9.46 -5.01 -19.36
N TRP A 798 -8.53 -4.39 -20.07
CA TRP A 798 -7.35 -3.75 -19.50
C TRP A 798 -7.33 -2.28 -19.87
N SER A 799 -6.74 -1.45 -19.02
CA SER A 799 -6.44 -0.04 -19.31
C SER A 799 -5.19 0.42 -18.57
N LEU A 800 -4.43 1.32 -19.22
CA LEU A 800 -3.38 2.12 -18.59
C LEU A 800 -3.93 3.53 -18.34
N VAL A 801 -3.99 3.92 -17.07
CA VAL A 801 -4.71 5.11 -16.61
C VAL A 801 -3.84 5.98 -15.71
N SER A 802 -4.08 7.29 -15.76
CA SER A 802 -3.39 8.26 -14.90
C SER A 802 -4.36 8.81 -13.87
N LYS A 803 -4.07 8.63 -12.58
CA LYS A 803 -4.92 9.17 -11.51
C LYS A 803 -4.88 10.69 -11.49
N GLN A 804 -6.03 11.37 -11.42
CA GLN A 804 -6.14 12.83 -11.25
C GLN A 804 -7.26 13.23 -10.32
N LYS A 805 -6.91 14.07 -9.33
CA LYS A 805 -7.84 14.62 -8.33
C LYS A 805 -8.23 16.09 -8.61
N ASN A 806 -7.44 16.86 -9.35
CA ASN A 806 -7.72 18.27 -9.67
C ASN A 806 -7.12 18.68 -11.03
N PRO A 807 -7.72 19.61 -11.80
CA PRO A 807 -7.19 20.14 -13.06
C PRO A 807 -5.72 20.61 -13.04
N ASN A 808 -5.23 21.07 -11.89
CA ASN A 808 -3.88 21.67 -11.75
C ASN A 808 -2.80 20.70 -11.24
N ALA A 809 -3.13 19.47 -10.80
CA ALA A 809 -2.16 18.49 -10.30
C ALA A 809 -2.68 17.03 -10.21
N TYR A 810 -1.72 16.10 -10.07
CA TYR A 810 -1.82 14.63 -10.04
C TYR A 810 -2.14 13.97 -11.38
N ARG A 811 -1.08 13.50 -12.07
CA ARG A 811 -1.03 12.55 -13.20
C ARG A 811 0.31 11.78 -13.19
N ASN A 812 0.93 11.69 -12.03
CA ASN A 812 2.27 11.16 -11.76
C ASN A 812 2.27 9.66 -11.45
N ASN A 813 1.10 9.00 -11.51
CA ASN A 813 0.92 7.56 -11.36
C ASN A 813 0.32 6.99 -12.63
N LEU A 814 1.11 6.25 -13.42
CA LEU A 814 0.58 5.44 -14.51
C LEU A 814 0.23 4.06 -13.96
N THR A 815 -1.05 3.70 -14.00
CA THR A 815 -1.58 2.53 -13.31
C THR A 815 -2.22 1.58 -14.30
N LEU A 816 -1.97 0.28 -14.13
CA LEU A 816 -2.62 -0.80 -14.87
C LEU A 816 -3.87 -1.23 -14.11
N VAL A 817 -5.02 -1.22 -14.79
CA VAL A 817 -6.32 -1.59 -14.23
C VAL A 817 -7.03 -2.62 -15.09
N THR A 818 -7.86 -3.46 -14.48
CA THR A 818 -8.61 -4.54 -15.13
C THR A 818 -10.10 -4.48 -14.80
N SER A 819 -10.92 -5.09 -15.64
CA SER A 819 -12.33 -5.35 -15.37
C SER A 819 -12.82 -6.56 -16.15
N SER A 820 -13.73 -7.35 -15.58
CA SER A 820 -14.40 -8.45 -16.28
C SER A 820 -15.71 -8.01 -16.96
N ASP A 821 -16.30 -6.89 -16.55
CA ASP A 821 -17.66 -6.46 -16.93
C ASP A 821 -17.76 -4.99 -17.39
N LEU A 822 -16.62 -4.30 -17.54
CA LEU A 822 -16.49 -2.86 -17.85
C LEU A 822 -17.04 -1.90 -16.79
N LYS A 823 -17.63 -2.39 -15.69
CA LYS A 823 -18.24 -1.58 -14.63
C LYS A 823 -17.40 -1.57 -13.37
N ASN A 824 -16.94 -2.75 -12.96
CA ASN A 824 -16.14 -2.97 -11.77
C ASN A 824 -14.67 -3.06 -12.17
N TRP A 825 -13.89 -2.05 -11.79
CA TRP A 825 -12.47 -1.94 -12.16
C TRP A 825 -11.55 -2.17 -10.96
N ASN A 826 -10.58 -3.06 -11.13
CA ASN A 826 -9.56 -3.39 -10.16
C ASN A 826 -8.24 -2.68 -10.49
N VAL A 827 -7.57 -2.13 -9.47
CA VAL A 827 -6.19 -1.64 -9.59
C VAL A 827 -5.25 -2.82 -9.46
N GLU A 828 -4.40 -3.05 -10.46
CA GLU A 828 -3.48 -4.19 -10.46
C GLU A 828 -2.06 -3.80 -10.05
N SER A 829 -1.52 -2.72 -10.65
CA SER A 829 -0.13 -2.29 -10.42
C SER A 829 0.11 -0.84 -10.86
N VAL A 830 0.94 -0.09 -10.14
CA VAL A 830 1.47 1.20 -10.61
C VAL A 830 2.73 0.93 -11.42
N ILE A 831 2.68 1.24 -12.71
CA ILE A 831 3.76 0.99 -13.68
C ILE A 831 4.82 2.09 -13.61
N LEU A 832 4.42 3.35 -13.49
CA LEU A 832 5.31 4.49 -13.33
C LEU A 832 4.82 5.40 -12.21
N HIS A 833 5.74 5.80 -11.33
CA HIS A 833 5.47 6.74 -10.24
C HIS A 833 6.54 7.84 -10.20
N HIS A 834 6.12 9.06 -9.88
CA HIS A 834 7.02 10.13 -9.48
C HIS A 834 6.47 10.85 -8.24
N PRO A 835 7.29 11.19 -7.22
CA PRO A 835 6.79 11.83 -6.00
C PRO A 835 6.32 13.28 -6.22
N ASP A 836 6.95 14.03 -7.12
CA ASP A 836 6.51 15.37 -7.49
C ASP A 836 5.37 15.31 -8.52
N SER A 837 4.16 15.71 -8.10
CA SER A 837 2.96 15.75 -8.93
C SER A 837 2.74 17.09 -9.65
N LYS A 838 3.57 18.11 -9.38
CA LYS A 838 3.43 19.45 -9.96
C LYS A 838 4.16 19.58 -11.29
N SER A 839 5.35 19.02 -11.41
CA SER A 839 6.16 19.11 -12.64
C SER A 839 6.23 17.80 -13.41
N HIS A 840 5.94 16.66 -12.77
CA HIS A 840 6.09 15.35 -13.39
C HIS A 840 4.74 14.64 -13.61
N ALA A 841 4.61 13.98 -14.76
CA ALA A 841 3.40 13.23 -15.13
C ALA A 841 3.65 12.20 -16.22
N PHE A 842 2.81 11.16 -16.22
CA PHE A 842 2.71 10.12 -17.23
C PHE A 842 1.26 10.05 -17.67
N GLN A 843 0.93 10.48 -18.89
CA GLN A 843 -0.45 10.78 -19.27
C GLN A 843 -0.72 10.49 -20.75
N TYR A 844 -2.01 10.52 -21.13
CA TYR A 844 -2.48 10.33 -22.50
C TYR A 844 -1.97 9.04 -23.17
N VAL A 845 -1.74 7.99 -22.38
CA VAL A 845 -1.09 6.77 -22.85
C VAL A 845 -1.93 6.06 -23.90
N ASP A 846 -1.32 5.70 -25.02
CA ASP A 846 -1.88 4.77 -26.00
C ASP A 846 -0.99 3.53 -26.08
N TRP A 847 -1.60 2.37 -26.22
CA TRP A 847 -0.91 1.09 -25.98
C TRP A 847 -1.56 -0.05 -26.76
N LEU A 848 -0.80 -1.14 -26.95
CA LEU A 848 -1.21 -2.35 -27.67
C LEU A 848 -0.70 -3.61 -26.95
N PHE A 849 -1.40 -4.73 -27.12
CA PHE A 849 -0.88 -6.05 -26.74
C PHE A 849 0.11 -6.54 -27.80
N GLU A 850 1.19 -7.16 -27.33
CA GLU A 850 2.14 -7.91 -28.15
C GLU A 850 2.47 -9.23 -27.42
N GLY A 851 1.67 -10.26 -27.66
CA GLY A 851 1.79 -11.55 -26.96
C GLY A 851 1.49 -11.43 -25.46
N ASP A 852 2.51 -11.64 -24.62
CA ASP A 852 2.42 -11.48 -23.16
C ASP A 852 2.94 -10.13 -22.65
N GLU A 853 3.10 -9.17 -23.55
CA GLU A 853 3.60 -7.84 -23.25
C GLU A 853 2.56 -6.77 -23.62
N ILE A 854 2.59 -5.65 -22.89
CA ILE A 854 1.96 -4.39 -23.31
C ILE A 854 3.06 -3.45 -23.80
N ILE A 855 2.90 -2.90 -25.00
CA ILE A 855 3.72 -1.79 -25.50
C ILE A 855 2.93 -0.50 -25.43
N ALA A 856 3.56 0.59 -24.99
CA ALA A 856 2.87 1.85 -24.75
C ALA A 856 3.71 3.06 -25.15
N VAL A 857 3.04 4.08 -25.68
CA VAL A 857 3.59 5.43 -25.85
C VAL A 857 2.94 6.38 -24.85
N CYS A 858 3.76 7.15 -24.16
CA CYS A 858 3.35 7.99 -23.04
C CYS A 858 3.80 9.43 -23.25
N ARG A 859 2.87 10.37 -23.06
CA ARG A 859 3.19 11.79 -22.93
C ARG A 859 3.77 11.99 -21.52
N THR A 860 5.03 12.39 -21.46
CA THR A 860 5.81 12.39 -20.22
C THR A 860 6.33 13.79 -19.91
N ALA A 861 5.95 14.32 -18.76
CA ALA A 861 6.51 15.55 -18.21
C ALA A 861 7.63 15.17 -17.23
N TYR A 862 8.86 15.60 -17.49
CA TYR A 862 10.03 15.19 -16.72
C TYR A 862 11.17 16.22 -16.73
N ASP A 863 12.13 16.05 -15.83
CA ASP A 863 13.40 16.78 -15.88
C ASP A 863 14.19 16.46 -17.16
N ASP A 864 14.81 17.49 -17.75
CA ASP A 864 15.55 17.41 -19.02
C ASP A 864 16.93 18.08 -19.00
N GLY A 865 17.40 18.53 -17.83
CA GLY A 865 18.64 19.29 -17.68
C GLY A 865 18.60 20.74 -18.19
N PHE A 866 17.51 21.18 -18.83
CA PHE A 866 17.33 22.52 -19.38
C PHE A 866 16.20 23.32 -18.70
N GLY A 867 15.83 22.91 -17.48
CA GLY A 867 14.73 23.49 -16.70
C GLY A 867 13.60 22.50 -16.40
N GLY A 868 13.55 21.37 -17.11
CA GLY A 868 12.50 20.35 -16.98
C GLY A 868 11.19 20.73 -17.68
N ALA A 869 10.15 19.94 -17.46
CA ALA A 869 8.81 20.26 -17.94
C ALA A 869 8.27 21.56 -17.30
N ASN A 870 7.48 22.32 -18.06
CA ASN A 870 6.89 23.58 -17.58
C ASN A 870 5.91 23.35 -16.40
N LYS A 871 5.17 22.25 -16.47
CA LYS A 871 4.29 21.71 -15.42
C LYS A 871 3.90 20.28 -15.80
N ALA A 872 3.28 19.53 -14.88
CA ALA A 872 2.82 18.17 -15.10
C ALA A 872 1.93 18.02 -16.35
N HIS A 873 1.08 19.00 -16.65
CA HIS A 873 0.31 19.00 -17.89
C HIS A 873 1.20 19.21 -19.13
N ASP A 874 2.19 20.09 -19.07
CA ASP A 874 2.95 20.56 -20.22
C ASP A 874 4.20 19.70 -20.46
N ALA A 875 3.95 18.49 -20.95
CA ALA A 875 4.97 17.48 -21.21
C ALA A 875 5.99 17.90 -22.27
N ASN A 876 7.26 17.62 -21.98
CA ASN A 876 8.41 17.84 -22.84
C ASN A 876 8.88 16.56 -23.54
N TYR A 877 8.39 15.36 -23.18
CA TYR A 877 8.78 14.09 -23.79
C TYR A 877 7.60 13.26 -24.33
N MET A 878 7.87 12.50 -25.40
CA MET A 878 7.14 11.28 -25.74
C MET A 878 8.06 10.09 -25.47
N THR A 879 7.62 9.13 -24.67
CA THR A 879 8.43 7.95 -24.29
C THR A 879 7.72 6.64 -24.60
N PHE A 880 8.51 5.62 -24.94
CA PHE A 880 8.08 4.24 -25.18
C PHE A 880 8.33 3.37 -23.97
N HIS A 881 7.37 2.50 -23.65
CA HIS A 881 7.41 1.57 -22.52
C HIS A 881 7.00 0.17 -22.97
N ARG A 882 7.59 -0.85 -22.32
CA ARG A 882 7.24 -2.25 -22.48
C ARG A 882 7.00 -2.88 -21.11
N ILE A 883 5.78 -3.38 -20.88
CA ILE A 883 5.37 -4.05 -19.65
C ILE A 883 5.32 -5.54 -19.94
N LYS A 884 6.27 -6.30 -19.39
CA LYS A 884 6.37 -7.75 -19.64
C LYS A 884 5.50 -8.53 -18.68
N ASN A 885 4.96 -9.65 -19.16
CA ASN A 885 4.18 -10.61 -18.38
C ASN A 885 3.07 -9.94 -17.58
N PHE A 886 2.36 -8.98 -18.20
CA PHE A 886 1.43 -8.08 -17.49
C PHE A 886 0.30 -8.83 -16.78
N ARG A 887 -0.06 -10.02 -17.26
CA ARG A 887 -1.08 -10.89 -16.64
C ARG A 887 -0.68 -11.40 -15.25
N ARG A 888 0.62 -11.40 -14.90
CA ARG A 888 1.10 -11.78 -13.56
C ARG A 888 0.53 -10.90 -12.44
N PHE A 889 0.09 -9.68 -12.77
CA PHE A 889 -0.43 -8.74 -11.79
C PHE A 889 -1.84 -9.11 -11.30
N ILE A 890 -2.62 -9.91 -12.05
CA ILE A 890 -3.98 -10.35 -11.68
C ILE A 890 -3.93 -11.13 -10.37
N SER A 891 -4.67 -10.71 -9.34
CA SER A 891 -4.79 -11.50 -8.09
C SER A 891 -5.56 -12.81 -8.34
N GLU A 892 -5.10 -13.95 -7.81
CA GLU A 892 -5.68 -15.29 -8.02
C GLU A 892 -7.10 -15.50 -7.41
N LYS A 893 -7.95 -14.46 -7.35
CA LYS A 893 -9.34 -14.59 -6.84
C LYS A 893 -10.44 -14.27 -7.84
N GLU A 894 -10.18 -14.40 -9.13
CA GLU A 894 -11.27 -14.49 -10.12
C GLU A 894 -11.33 -15.85 -10.85
N TYR A 895 -10.48 -16.82 -10.49
CA TYR A 895 -10.38 -18.11 -11.19
C TYR A 895 -10.34 -19.33 -10.26
N SER A 896 -11.26 -19.37 -9.30
CA SER A 896 -11.75 -20.66 -8.78
C SER A 896 -13.25 -20.73 -9.08
N GLU A 897 -13.61 -21.30 -10.23
CA GLU A 897 -14.90 -21.98 -10.38
C GLU A 897 -14.95 -23.18 -9.42
#